data_AF-A0A930W1Z5-F1
#
_entry.id   AF-A0A930W1Z5-F1
#
_cell.length_a   1.000
_cell.length_b   1.000
_cell.length_c   1.000
_cell.angle_alpha   90.00
_cell.angle_beta   90.00
_cell.angle_gamma   90.00
#
_symmetry.space_group_name_H-M   'P 1'
#
loop_
_entity.id
_entity.type
_entity.pdbx_description
1 polymer ?
#
loop_
_entity_poly.entity_id
_entity_poly.type
_entity_poly.pdbx_seq_one_letter_code
_entity_poly.pdbx_strand_id
1 'polypeptide(L)'
;METSRNSRRNIELVLLILAAVPMFLLYAMYMVTSKSEVNLSSMATPIALFAAFTVAHIANRILAPAADPAILPIVFALSGIGITFVTRLAPTAAPNQILWLFVSVVAMIAALAVIRDLDTLARYKYTIGFIGVVLLLLPMAIGQERWGSKLWLSFGSFTFQPGEIAKIALVLFLAFYLGINREALSVSMRKIGPFRLPRLKMLLPLFIMWGISLLIVIFERDLGSALLFFIFFVIMLYVATGRVSYVLVSLFLLALGGIVLYHFFGHVQQRVDIWLNPFKDPSGDGFQIVQSLYSIADGGLSGVGIGKGLPTYIPVVESDFIFSAISEEMGLFGASAIIMLFILLGIRGLATAARAKSDASAFAAAGLISVLVFQAFLIIGGVTKLLPLTGVTLPFMSQGGSSLLSSFIIVALLLRAGDEGTGHETELKSSSPANEQHLAISAGGAHASNVLHGLHARGGFDIQTEESGVLGRIALGKRLTSLITVFAVLFAVLLGNLTYLMTIDAPHIQSLSTNNHTIAKSAHVQRGSIITSDGVTLAESVKQDDGTYVRTYPQDGMAAHTVGYISTQYGTSGIEQTMNETLTGHSSHSDWKGALYSMAGVTTPGSSVVLTINSQMQAAVEQILEGHTGSVVVMVPSTGAILAKASSPSYKQSELASAISSDSGSELVDRSTQSLYSPGSSFKTITLSAALDTNTTTLDTKYDAPGVMDLGGGTIHNYANEDMGNITLSEAFARSSNTALAQVGTQLGAQNLVSYANGFGYGKELGQDFYTTPSLMPNPSEMTEWELGWSSCGLPVGQHESPAGPQTTVMQNAVVASAIANGGVVMNPYVVDHILSPEGTVVSTTSPHSLGQVVSAETAGKVREAMLGVVEHGTGMGARVQGTRVAGKTGTADVENGNFNSFFIGFAPYEKPSLVVSVVIEGNGENVLGEGAKVGGQVIAKCLQIQSLGAAS
;
A
#
# COMPACT_ATOMS: atom_id res chain seq x y z
N MET A 1 52.52 23.51 -1.01
CA MET A 1 51.87 22.21 -1.33
C MET A 1 51.43 21.44 -0.08
N GLU A 2 52.08 21.58 1.08
CA GLU A 2 51.56 21.11 2.40
C GLU A 2 50.17 21.67 2.77
N THR A 3 49.88 22.90 2.35
CA THR A 3 48.61 23.60 2.61
C THR A 3 47.38 22.91 2.00
N SER A 4 47.49 22.23 0.84
CA SER A 4 46.34 21.54 0.23
C SER A 4 46.08 20.16 0.85
N ARG A 5 47.11 19.50 1.38
CA ARG A 5 46.99 18.18 2.05
C ARG A 5 46.26 18.29 3.39
N ASN A 6 46.60 19.31 4.20
CA ASN A 6 45.88 19.59 5.44
C ASN A 6 44.42 19.98 5.17
N SER A 7 44.10 20.62 4.03
CA SER A 7 42.74 21.01 3.68
C SER A 7 41.79 19.81 3.50
N ARG A 8 42.18 18.73 2.81
CA ARG A 8 41.30 17.56 2.59
C ARG A 8 40.91 16.84 3.87
N ARG A 9 41.89 16.53 4.73
CA ARG A 9 41.61 15.85 6.00
C ARG A 9 40.84 16.76 6.96
N ASN A 10 41.09 18.08 6.94
CA ASN A 10 40.25 19.02 7.69
C ASN A 10 38.79 19.04 7.18
N ILE A 11 38.56 18.95 5.86
CA ILE A 11 37.22 18.78 5.30
C ILE A 11 36.58 17.48 5.78
N GLU A 12 37.32 16.36 5.79
CA GLU A 12 36.81 15.09 6.33
C GLU A 12 36.37 15.23 7.80
N LEU A 13 37.19 15.88 8.64
CA LEU A 13 36.87 16.10 10.04
C LEU A 13 35.60 16.96 10.20
N VAL A 14 35.49 18.06 9.43
CA VAL A 14 34.29 18.92 9.45
C VAL A 14 33.05 18.14 9.03
N LEU A 15 33.13 17.37 7.95
CA LEU A 15 32.01 16.54 7.48
C LEU A 15 31.64 15.45 8.50
N LEU A 16 32.63 14.86 9.18
CA LEU A 16 32.40 13.87 10.23
C LEU A 16 31.66 14.48 11.43
N ILE A 17 32.06 15.68 11.86
CA ILE A 17 31.37 16.43 12.92
C ILE A 17 29.94 16.79 12.49
N LEU A 18 29.76 17.27 11.26
CA LEU A 18 28.44 17.59 10.72
C LEU A 18 27.52 16.37 10.65
N ALA A 19 28.06 15.20 10.28
CA ALA A 19 27.31 13.94 10.27
C ALA A 19 27.00 13.43 11.68
N ALA A 20 27.79 13.79 12.69
CA ALA A 20 27.55 13.37 14.08
C ALA A 20 26.29 14.03 14.65
N VAL A 21 26.01 15.30 14.35
CA VAL A 21 24.84 16.01 14.87
C VAL A 21 23.53 15.26 14.64
N PRO A 22 23.12 14.93 13.39
CA PRO A 22 21.87 14.21 13.16
C PRO A 22 21.89 12.78 13.73
N MET A 23 23.05 12.12 13.78
CA MET A 23 23.18 10.78 14.34
C MET A 23 22.93 10.76 15.86
N PHE A 24 23.54 11.69 16.59
CA PHE A 24 23.30 11.83 18.04
C PHE A 24 21.85 12.23 18.34
N LEU A 25 21.27 13.14 17.53
CA LEU A 25 19.86 13.51 17.67
C LEU A 25 18.94 12.30 17.43
N LEU A 26 19.19 11.51 16.38
CA LEU A 26 18.42 10.29 16.10
C LEU A 26 18.46 9.30 17.27
N TYR A 27 19.65 9.05 17.82
CA TYR A 27 19.81 8.14 18.96
C TYR A 27 19.17 8.68 20.24
N ALA A 28 19.26 10.00 20.49
CA ALA A 28 18.60 10.66 21.60
C ALA A 28 17.06 10.59 21.48
N MET A 29 16.51 10.81 20.28
CA MET A 29 15.08 10.66 20.01
C MET A 29 14.60 9.24 20.32
N TYR A 30 15.36 8.23 19.92
CA TYR A 30 15.09 6.82 20.25
C TYR A 30 15.08 6.57 21.77
N MET A 31 16.02 7.13 22.54
CA MET A 31 16.03 7.00 24.00
C MET A 31 14.79 7.60 24.66
N VAL A 32 14.39 8.80 24.22
CA VAL A 32 13.21 9.49 24.72
C VAL A 32 11.95 8.66 24.47
N THR A 33 11.79 8.11 23.26
CA THR A 33 10.62 7.30 22.93
C THR A 33 10.62 5.94 23.61
N SER A 34 11.79 5.40 23.94
CA SER A 34 11.94 4.19 24.75
C SER A 34 11.78 4.44 26.27
N LYS A 35 11.30 5.62 26.69
CA LYS A 35 11.14 6.05 28.10
C LYS A 35 12.42 5.88 28.93
N SER A 36 13.59 5.96 28.28
CA SER A 36 14.89 5.84 28.93
C SER A 36 15.46 7.23 29.18
N GLU A 37 16.16 7.41 30.31
CA GLU A 37 16.81 8.69 30.61
C GLU A 37 17.94 8.98 29.61
N VAL A 38 17.97 10.22 29.09
CA VAL A 38 19.07 10.70 28.25
C VAL A 38 20.19 11.18 29.18
N ASN A 39 21.20 10.34 29.38
CA ASN A 39 22.36 10.60 30.21
C ASN A 39 23.64 10.09 29.53
N LEU A 40 24.81 10.32 30.13
CA LEU A 40 26.09 9.97 29.51
C LEU A 40 26.24 8.46 29.26
N SER A 41 25.70 7.63 30.17
CA SER A 41 25.71 6.17 30.02
C SER A 41 24.79 5.69 28.88
N SER A 42 23.60 6.24 28.73
CA SER A 42 22.69 5.86 27.64
C SER A 42 23.17 6.36 26.28
N MET A 43 23.95 7.45 26.24
CA MET A 43 24.63 7.94 25.03
C MET A 43 25.98 7.25 24.74
N ALA A 44 26.38 6.22 25.49
CA ALA A 44 27.69 5.58 25.31
C ALA A 44 27.90 5.01 23.89
N THR A 45 26.84 4.45 23.28
CA THR A 45 26.90 3.86 21.93
C THR A 45 27.23 4.91 20.85
N PRO A 46 26.47 6.00 20.66
CA PRO A 46 26.82 7.02 19.67
C PRO A 46 28.17 7.72 19.97
N ILE A 47 28.53 7.88 21.25
CA ILE A 47 29.86 8.41 21.65
C ILE A 47 30.99 7.48 21.22
N ALA A 48 30.89 6.18 21.52
CA ALA A 48 31.91 5.20 21.18
C ALA A 48 32.03 5.03 19.65
N LEU A 49 30.91 5.10 18.92
CA LEU A 49 30.89 5.10 17.47
C LEU A 49 31.66 6.31 16.90
N PHE A 50 31.35 7.52 17.37
CA PHE A 50 32.05 8.73 16.94
C PHE A 50 33.55 8.69 17.28
N ALA A 51 33.91 8.17 18.45
CA ALA A 51 35.30 7.97 18.85
C ALA A 51 36.03 7.01 17.90
N ALA A 52 35.44 5.86 17.55
CA ALA A 52 36.05 4.91 16.61
C ALA A 52 36.25 5.50 15.21
N PHE A 53 35.28 6.27 14.70
CA PHE A 53 35.43 6.96 13.43
C PHE A 53 36.43 8.13 13.48
N THR A 54 36.60 8.75 14.65
CA THR A 54 37.68 9.73 14.88
C THR A 54 39.05 9.05 14.84
N VAL A 55 39.19 7.85 15.42
CA VAL A 55 40.41 7.03 15.30
C VAL A 55 40.65 6.66 13.84
N ALA A 56 39.61 6.25 13.10
CA ALA A 56 39.72 5.99 11.66
C ALA A 56 40.13 7.23 10.85
N HIS A 57 39.59 8.40 11.20
CA HIS A 57 39.99 9.67 10.59
C HIS A 57 41.48 9.97 10.82
N ILE A 58 41.96 9.79 12.06
CA ILE A 58 43.39 9.96 12.40
C ILE A 58 44.24 8.96 11.61
N ALA A 59 43.81 7.69 11.53
CA ALA A 59 44.50 6.68 10.73
C ALA A 59 44.54 7.06 9.24
N ASN A 60 43.44 7.55 8.67
CA ASN A 60 43.40 8.03 7.28
C ASN A 60 44.33 9.24 7.07
N ARG A 61 44.43 10.13 8.05
CA ARG A 61 45.37 11.26 7.99
C ARG A 61 46.83 10.82 7.88
N ILE A 62 47.17 9.68 8.46
CA ILE A 62 48.53 9.12 8.44
C ILE A 62 48.75 8.22 7.21
N LEU A 63 47.81 7.31 6.96
CA LEU A 63 47.97 6.20 6.02
C LEU A 63 47.47 6.51 4.60
N ALA A 64 46.56 7.48 4.45
CA ALA A 64 45.95 7.85 3.17
C ALA A 64 45.60 9.36 3.11
N PRO A 65 46.58 10.27 3.30
CA PRO A 65 46.33 11.71 3.46
C PRO A 65 45.64 12.35 2.26
N ALA A 66 45.80 11.80 1.05
CA ALA A 66 45.29 12.36 -0.19
C ALA A 66 43.96 11.73 -0.65
N ALA A 67 43.44 10.73 0.05
CA ALA A 67 42.16 10.09 -0.25
C ALA A 67 40.98 11.08 -0.30
N ASP A 68 39.84 10.64 -0.84
CA ASP A 68 38.63 11.47 -0.89
C ASP A 68 38.10 11.73 0.54
N PRO A 69 37.82 12.98 0.93
CA PRO A 69 37.43 13.31 2.30
C PRO A 69 35.94 13.05 2.62
N ALA A 70 35.12 12.69 1.64
CA ALA A 70 33.69 12.48 1.85
C ALA A 70 33.31 11.02 2.16
N ILE A 71 34.17 10.05 1.83
CA ILE A 71 33.84 8.61 1.95
C ILE A 71 33.63 8.21 3.42
N LEU A 72 34.57 8.53 4.32
CA LEU A 72 34.48 8.14 5.73
C LEU A 72 33.26 8.77 6.46
N PRO A 73 32.94 10.07 6.30
CA PRO A 73 31.75 10.68 6.90
C PRO A 73 30.43 10.09 6.39
N ILE A 74 30.32 9.74 5.11
CA ILE A 74 29.11 9.09 4.56
C ILE A 74 28.93 7.71 5.19
N VAL A 75 30.01 6.92 5.27
CA VAL A 75 30.00 5.59 5.90
C VAL A 75 29.64 5.70 7.39
N PHE A 76 30.13 6.72 8.08
CA PHE A 76 29.75 7.01 9.47
C PHE A 76 28.25 7.29 9.60
N ALA A 77 27.68 8.14 8.76
CA ALA A 77 26.26 8.46 8.80
C ALA A 77 25.38 7.21 8.57
N LEU A 78 25.69 6.43 7.53
CA LEU A 78 24.97 5.17 7.24
C LEU A 78 25.10 4.17 8.40
N SER A 79 26.31 3.97 8.92
CA SER A 79 26.54 3.03 10.03
C SER A 79 25.87 3.49 11.32
N GLY A 80 25.85 4.80 11.59
CA GLY A 80 25.21 5.36 12.78
C GLY A 80 23.69 5.23 12.76
N ILE A 81 23.06 5.50 11.61
CA ILE A 81 21.62 5.24 11.41
C ILE A 81 21.35 3.74 11.58
N GLY A 82 22.15 2.89 10.93
CA GLY A 82 22.05 1.43 11.04
C GLY A 82 22.11 0.93 12.49
N ILE A 83 23.15 1.30 13.25
CA ILE A 83 23.29 0.90 14.65
C ILE A 83 22.14 1.43 15.51
N THR A 84 21.66 2.64 15.27
CA THR A 84 20.51 3.19 16.01
C THR A 84 19.28 2.33 15.79
N PHE A 85 18.95 2.02 14.53
CA PHE A 85 17.81 1.17 14.19
C PHE A 85 18.01 -0.29 14.64
N VAL A 86 19.19 -0.90 14.49
CA VAL A 86 19.43 -2.26 15.02
C VAL A 86 19.28 -2.29 16.54
N THR A 87 19.75 -1.27 17.25
CA THR A 87 19.57 -1.16 18.72
C THR A 87 18.10 -1.07 19.10
N ARG A 88 17.32 -0.34 18.31
CA ARG A 88 15.87 -0.22 18.50
C ARG A 88 15.13 -1.52 18.16
N LEU A 89 15.41 -2.10 16.99
CA LEU A 89 14.65 -3.17 16.37
C LEU A 89 14.98 -4.54 16.98
N ALA A 90 16.26 -4.77 17.28
CA ALA A 90 16.75 -6.03 17.83
C ALA A 90 17.74 -5.77 18.99
N PRO A 91 17.25 -5.33 20.16
CA PRO A 91 18.10 -4.97 21.31
C PRO A 91 19.05 -6.11 21.75
N THR A 92 18.63 -7.36 21.61
CA THR A 92 19.43 -8.55 21.94
C THR A 92 20.56 -8.82 20.95
N ALA A 93 20.39 -8.45 19.68
CA ALA A 93 21.40 -8.60 18.63
C ALA A 93 22.36 -7.39 18.56
N ALA A 94 21.94 -6.23 19.08
CA ALA A 94 22.67 -4.98 18.99
C ALA A 94 24.11 -5.01 19.53
N PRO A 95 24.43 -5.63 20.69
CA PRO A 95 25.80 -5.69 21.20
C PRO A 95 26.77 -6.38 20.22
N ASN A 96 26.32 -7.47 19.59
CA ASN A 96 27.13 -8.19 18.60
C ASN A 96 27.33 -7.35 17.33
N GLN A 97 26.30 -6.63 16.87
CA GLN A 97 26.42 -5.73 15.72
C GLN A 97 27.39 -4.57 16.00
N ILE A 98 27.31 -3.98 17.19
CA ILE A 98 28.24 -2.92 17.64
C ILE A 98 29.68 -3.46 17.68
N LEU A 99 29.89 -4.66 18.22
CA LEU A 99 31.20 -5.31 18.21
C LEU A 99 31.71 -5.54 16.79
N TRP A 100 30.88 -6.05 15.88
CA TRP A 100 31.23 -6.22 14.47
C TRP A 100 31.59 -4.91 13.81
N LEU A 101 30.94 -3.80 14.16
CA LEU A 101 31.29 -2.48 13.66
C LEU A 101 32.71 -2.08 14.09
N PHE A 102 33.04 -2.23 15.38
CA PHE A 102 34.39 -1.92 15.85
C PHE A 102 35.45 -2.81 15.18
N VAL A 103 35.17 -4.11 15.06
CA VAL A 103 36.03 -5.04 14.32
C VAL A 103 36.19 -4.61 12.86
N SER A 104 35.13 -4.11 12.23
CA SER A 104 35.13 -3.63 10.85
C SER A 104 35.96 -2.35 10.68
N VAL A 105 35.87 -1.41 11.61
CA VAL A 105 36.72 -0.20 11.63
C VAL A 105 38.19 -0.57 11.81
N VAL A 106 38.50 -1.48 12.72
CA VAL A 106 39.88 -1.98 12.92
C VAL A 106 40.38 -2.70 11.66
N ALA A 107 39.56 -3.55 11.04
CA ALA A 107 39.89 -4.23 9.80
C ALA A 107 40.11 -3.27 8.64
N MET A 108 39.35 -2.18 8.55
CA MET A 108 39.57 -1.12 7.56
C MET A 108 40.95 -0.47 7.75
N ILE A 109 41.28 -0.08 8.99
CA ILE A 109 42.58 0.54 9.31
C ILE A 109 43.72 -0.44 9.02
N ALA A 110 43.56 -1.71 9.42
CA ALA A 110 44.54 -2.76 9.18
C ALA A 110 44.75 -3.02 7.67
N ALA A 111 43.66 -3.14 6.90
CA ALA A 111 43.72 -3.29 5.45
C ALA A 111 44.43 -2.11 4.79
N LEU A 112 44.13 -0.87 5.24
CA LEU A 112 44.79 0.32 4.74
C LEU A 112 46.29 0.36 5.09
N ALA A 113 46.69 -0.13 6.27
CA ALA A 113 48.08 -0.18 6.70
C ALA A 113 48.90 -1.27 5.98
N VAL A 114 48.29 -2.44 5.74
CA VAL A 114 48.93 -3.60 5.10
C VAL A 114 49.00 -3.42 3.59
N ILE A 115 47.91 -2.97 2.96
CA ILE A 115 47.82 -2.80 1.51
C ILE A 115 48.31 -1.39 1.18
N ARG A 116 49.62 -1.28 0.96
CA ARG A 116 50.29 -0.01 0.62
C ARG A 116 50.16 0.39 -0.85
N ASP A 117 49.98 -0.59 -1.72
CA ASP A 117 49.95 -0.42 -3.18
C ASP A 117 49.04 -1.46 -3.84
N LEU A 118 47.99 -1.00 -4.54
CA LEU A 118 47.08 -1.87 -5.28
C LEU A 118 47.72 -2.52 -6.51
N ASP A 119 48.73 -1.90 -7.12
CA ASP A 119 49.45 -2.49 -8.26
C ASP A 119 50.30 -3.68 -7.83
N THR A 120 50.85 -3.63 -6.62
CA THR A 120 51.52 -4.77 -5.98
C THR A 120 50.55 -5.92 -5.73
N LEU A 121 49.34 -5.62 -5.27
CA LEU A 121 48.31 -6.63 -5.07
C LEU A 121 47.88 -7.26 -6.41
N ALA A 122 47.85 -6.48 -7.49
CA ALA A 122 47.50 -6.94 -8.84
C ALA A 122 48.42 -8.05 -9.39
N ARG A 123 49.67 -8.15 -8.90
CA ARG A 123 50.59 -9.25 -9.26
C ARG A 123 50.05 -10.62 -8.83
N TYR A 124 49.24 -10.67 -7.77
CA TYR A 124 48.67 -11.90 -7.19
C TYR A 124 47.24 -12.19 -7.67
N LYS A 125 46.77 -11.57 -8.77
CA LYS A 125 45.39 -11.70 -9.27
C LYS A 125 44.82 -13.13 -9.26
N TYR A 126 45.57 -14.12 -9.75
CA TYR A 126 45.09 -15.51 -9.80
C TYR A 126 45.00 -16.15 -8.43
N THR A 127 45.93 -15.83 -7.52
CA THR A 127 45.88 -16.26 -6.13
C THR A 127 44.65 -15.68 -5.44
N ILE A 128 44.37 -14.39 -5.65
CA ILE A 128 43.20 -13.71 -5.10
C ILE A 128 41.90 -14.33 -5.65
N GLY A 129 41.82 -14.57 -6.97
CA GLY A 129 40.69 -15.23 -7.59
C GLY A 129 40.47 -16.64 -7.04
N PHE A 130 41.54 -17.43 -6.90
CA PHE A 130 41.49 -18.76 -6.31
C PHE A 130 41.00 -18.74 -4.86
N ILE A 131 41.51 -17.81 -4.04
CA ILE A 131 41.01 -17.59 -2.67
C ILE A 131 39.51 -17.28 -2.69
N GLY A 132 39.04 -16.44 -3.62
CA GLY A 132 37.61 -16.14 -3.78
C GLY A 132 36.77 -17.39 -4.02
N VAL A 133 37.20 -18.28 -4.93
CA VAL A 133 36.50 -19.54 -5.20
C VAL A 133 36.55 -20.49 -4.00
N VAL A 134 37.69 -20.60 -3.32
CA VAL A 134 37.81 -21.42 -2.10
C VAL A 134 36.87 -20.92 -1.00
N LEU A 135 36.77 -19.60 -0.83
CA LEU A 135 35.84 -19.00 0.13
C LEU A 135 34.38 -19.28 -0.23
N LEU A 136 34.01 -19.31 -1.51
CA LEU A 136 32.66 -19.73 -1.94
C LEU A 136 32.41 -21.23 -1.73
N LEU A 137 33.43 -22.09 -1.83
CA LEU A 137 33.25 -23.53 -1.60
C LEU A 137 33.20 -23.90 -0.11
N LEU A 138 33.74 -23.04 0.76
CA LEU A 138 33.91 -23.34 2.17
C LEU A 138 32.57 -23.62 2.90
N PRO A 139 31.49 -22.84 2.71
CA PRO A 139 30.18 -23.14 3.30
C PRO A 139 29.58 -24.45 2.81
N MET A 140 29.82 -24.84 1.56
CA MET A 140 29.34 -26.13 1.03
C MET A 140 29.99 -27.32 1.76
N ALA A 141 31.25 -27.18 2.20
CA ALA A 141 31.98 -28.24 2.87
C ALA A 141 31.67 -28.35 4.38
N ILE A 142 31.64 -27.22 5.09
CA ILE A 142 31.56 -27.18 6.57
C ILE A 142 30.48 -26.23 7.11
N GLY A 143 29.67 -25.63 6.24
CA GLY A 143 28.63 -24.69 6.61
C GLY A 143 27.37 -25.35 7.17
N GLN A 144 26.63 -24.58 7.97
CA GLN A 144 25.36 -25.01 8.53
C GLN A 144 24.20 -24.54 7.64
N GLU A 145 23.21 -25.41 7.46
CA GLU A 145 21.99 -25.06 6.73
C GLU A 145 21.09 -24.20 7.61
N ARG A 146 20.75 -23.00 7.15
CA ARG A 146 19.80 -22.09 7.78
C ARG A 146 18.81 -21.62 6.73
N TRP A 147 17.52 -21.73 7.03
CA TRP A 147 16.43 -21.28 6.13
C TRP A 147 16.55 -21.84 4.70
N GLY A 148 17.08 -23.06 4.56
CA GLY A 148 17.23 -23.76 3.28
C GLY A 148 18.49 -23.45 2.47
N SER A 149 19.41 -22.61 2.98
CA SER A 149 20.69 -22.27 2.33
C SER A 149 21.91 -22.55 3.24
N LYS A 150 23.00 -23.04 2.64
CA LYS A 150 24.27 -23.36 3.35
C LYS A 150 25.31 -22.27 3.12
N LEU A 151 25.11 -21.13 3.77
CA LEU A 151 25.95 -19.92 3.54
C LEU A 151 26.86 -19.58 4.72
N TRP A 152 26.54 -20.07 5.92
CA TRP A 152 27.09 -19.57 7.17
C TRP A 152 28.01 -20.58 7.85
N LEU A 153 29.14 -20.08 8.35
CA LEU A 153 30.01 -20.76 9.30
C LEU A 153 29.72 -20.25 10.71
N SER A 154 29.66 -21.14 11.70
CA SER A 154 29.47 -20.77 13.10
C SER A 154 30.72 -21.04 13.93
N PHE A 155 31.12 -20.05 14.72
CA PHE A 155 32.26 -20.09 15.64
C PHE A 155 31.79 -19.60 17.02
N GLY A 156 31.31 -20.52 17.86
CA GLY A 156 30.69 -20.17 19.14
C GLY A 156 29.49 -19.24 18.95
N SER A 157 29.51 -18.05 19.55
CA SER A 157 28.46 -17.03 19.42
C SER A 157 28.53 -16.21 18.13
N PHE A 158 29.54 -16.42 17.28
CA PHE A 158 29.72 -15.67 16.03
C PHE A 158 29.31 -16.49 14.82
N THR A 159 28.72 -15.82 13.83
CA THR A 159 28.50 -16.36 12.50
C THR A 159 29.24 -15.55 11.47
N PHE A 160 29.86 -16.24 10.52
CA PHE A 160 30.63 -15.63 9.45
C PHE A 160 30.18 -16.17 8.09
N GLN A 161 29.97 -15.29 7.12
CA GLN A 161 29.63 -15.64 5.74
C GLN A 161 30.86 -15.41 4.84
N PRO A 162 31.60 -16.48 4.47
CA PRO A 162 32.77 -16.39 3.58
C PRO A 162 32.48 -15.72 2.23
N GLY A 163 31.26 -15.90 1.71
CA GLY A 163 30.82 -15.32 0.43
C GLY A 163 30.93 -13.78 0.38
N GLU A 164 30.77 -13.10 1.52
CA GLU A 164 30.93 -11.64 1.61
C GLU A 164 32.37 -11.18 1.30
N ILE A 165 33.37 -11.94 1.75
CA ILE A 165 34.79 -11.68 1.44
C ILE A 165 35.14 -12.20 0.03
N ALA A 166 34.54 -13.32 -0.39
CA ALA A 166 34.73 -13.85 -1.74
C ALA A 166 34.33 -12.84 -2.83
N LYS A 167 33.25 -12.06 -2.61
CA LYS A 167 32.85 -10.96 -3.50
C LYS A 167 33.99 -9.98 -3.75
N ILE A 168 34.69 -9.54 -2.70
CA ILE A 168 35.84 -8.63 -2.81
C ILE A 168 36.95 -9.28 -3.64
N ALA A 169 37.33 -10.51 -3.30
CA ALA A 169 38.41 -11.22 -3.98
C ALA A 169 38.13 -11.41 -5.48
N LEU A 170 36.90 -11.78 -5.84
CA LEU A 170 36.50 -11.97 -7.23
C LEU A 170 36.47 -10.65 -8.01
N VAL A 171 35.97 -9.57 -7.41
CA VAL A 171 36.01 -8.23 -8.02
C VAL A 171 37.44 -7.76 -8.24
N LEU A 172 38.33 -7.94 -7.25
CA LEU A 172 39.74 -7.62 -7.40
C LEU A 172 40.41 -8.46 -8.49
N PHE A 173 40.12 -9.76 -8.57
CA PHE A 173 40.61 -10.61 -9.65
C PHE A 173 40.18 -10.07 -11.02
N LEU A 174 38.88 -9.79 -11.21
CA LEU A 174 38.37 -9.24 -12.47
C LEU A 174 39.03 -7.90 -12.79
N ALA A 175 39.14 -7.01 -11.80
CA ALA A 175 39.75 -5.69 -11.96
C ALA A 175 41.22 -5.78 -12.37
N PHE A 176 42.02 -6.56 -11.66
CA PHE A 176 43.45 -6.69 -11.93
C PHE A 176 43.73 -7.44 -13.23
N TYR A 177 42.94 -8.47 -13.54
CA TYR A 177 43.08 -9.16 -14.83
C TYR A 177 42.71 -8.25 -16.00
N LEU A 178 41.59 -7.53 -15.91
CA LEU A 178 41.13 -6.63 -16.97
C LEU A 178 42.04 -5.40 -17.11
N GLY A 179 42.53 -4.85 -16.00
CA GLY A 179 43.44 -3.70 -16.00
C GLY A 179 44.77 -4.02 -16.68
N ILE A 180 45.39 -5.16 -16.34
CA ILE A 180 46.66 -5.59 -16.93
C ILE A 180 46.50 -5.95 -18.42
N ASN A 181 45.36 -6.52 -18.83
CA ASN A 181 45.12 -6.96 -20.21
C ASN A 181 44.34 -5.94 -21.07
N ARG A 182 44.14 -4.70 -20.58
CA ARG A 182 43.25 -3.71 -21.19
C ARG A 182 43.57 -3.43 -22.66
N GLU A 183 44.85 -3.15 -22.97
CA GLU A 183 45.28 -2.81 -24.33
C GLU A 183 45.02 -3.95 -25.29
N ALA A 184 45.41 -5.17 -24.91
CA ALA A 184 45.21 -6.36 -25.71
C ALA A 184 43.71 -6.69 -25.92
N LEU A 185 42.85 -6.38 -24.94
CA LEU A 185 41.38 -6.54 -25.05
C LEU A 185 40.73 -5.47 -25.92
N SER A 186 41.32 -4.27 -26.01
CA SER A 186 40.81 -3.17 -26.82
C SER A 186 41.21 -3.26 -28.31
N VAL A 187 42.38 -3.83 -28.60
CA VAL A 187 42.96 -3.91 -29.96
C VAL A 187 42.69 -5.27 -30.64
N SER A 188 42.61 -6.38 -29.88
CA SER A 188 42.52 -7.74 -30.46
C SER A 188 41.09 -8.20 -30.73
N MET A 189 40.53 -7.78 -31.88
CA MET A 189 39.13 -8.02 -32.26
C MET A 189 39.01 -8.85 -33.55
N ARG A 190 38.28 -9.97 -33.50
CA ARG A 190 37.89 -10.75 -34.68
C ARG A 190 36.50 -10.31 -35.14
N LYS A 191 36.34 -9.99 -36.43
CA LYS A 191 35.04 -9.65 -37.03
C LYS A 191 34.30 -10.95 -37.37
N ILE A 192 33.13 -11.17 -36.77
CA ILE A 192 32.22 -12.28 -37.07
C ILE A 192 30.86 -11.63 -37.37
N GLY A 193 30.51 -11.49 -38.66
CA GLY A 193 29.31 -10.78 -39.09
C GLY A 193 29.33 -9.28 -38.73
N PRO A 194 28.20 -8.67 -38.28
CA PRO A 194 28.19 -7.28 -37.80
C PRO A 194 28.88 -7.10 -36.44
N PHE A 195 29.23 -8.20 -35.76
CA PHE A 195 29.78 -8.18 -34.41
C PHE A 195 31.32 -8.26 -34.43
N ARG A 196 31.96 -7.39 -33.65
CA ARG A 196 33.40 -7.45 -33.37
C ARG A 196 33.56 -8.15 -32.02
N LEU A 197 34.07 -9.38 -32.00
CA LEU A 197 34.25 -10.20 -30.79
C LEU A 197 35.74 -10.30 -30.40
N PRO A 198 36.09 -10.16 -29.11
CA PRO A 198 37.48 -10.30 -28.65
C PRO A 198 37.91 -11.76 -28.79
N ARG A 199 39.21 -12.03 -28.81
CA ARG A 199 39.70 -13.41 -28.84
C ARG A 199 39.22 -14.14 -27.58
N LEU A 200 38.42 -15.21 -27.75
CA LEU A 200 37.84 -15.98 -26.65
C LEU A 200 38.88 -16.43 -25.61
N LYS A 201 40.10 -16.79 -26.04
CA LYS A 201 41.23 -17.16 -25.16
C LYS A 201 41.59 -16.10 -24.10
N MET A 202 41.35 -14.83 -24.38
CA MET A 202 41.64 -13.73 -23.45
C MET A 202 40.54 -13.50 -22.42
N LEU A 203 39.30 -13.82 -22.77
CA LEU A 203 38.16 -13.74 -21.86
C LEU A 203 37.93 -15.06 -21.12
N LEU A 204 38.52 -16.15 -21.58
CA LEU A 204 38.30 -17.49 -21.06
C LEU A 204 38.60 -17.59 -19.54
N PRO A 205 39.72 -17.07 -18.99
CA PRO A 205 39.95 -17.12 -17.55
C PRO A 205 38.90 -16.34 -16.74
N LEU A 206 38.38 -15.24 -17.29
CA LEU A 206 37.32 -14.45 -16.66
C LEU A 206 36.01 -15.24 -16.65
N PHE A 207 35.61 -15.81 -17.79
CA PHE A 207 34.38 -16.60 -17.90
C PHE A 207 34.42 -17.89 -17.08
N ILE A 208 35.57 -18.57 -16.99
CA ILE A 208 35.73 -19.76 -16.15
C ILE A 208 35.55 -19.39 -14.68
N MET A 209 36.32 -18.41 -14.19
CA MET A 209 36.25 -18.01 -12.79
C MET A 209 34.87 -17.48 -12.40
N TRP A 210 34.28 -16.64 -13.25
CA TRP A 210 32.92 -16.13 -13.07
C TRP A 210 31.88 -17.26 -13.13
N GLY A 211 31.95 -18.15 -14.12
CA GLY A 211 31.00 -19.25 -14.29
C GLY A 211 31.04 -20.25 -13.15
N ILE A 212 32.24 -20.61 -12.66
CA ILE A 212 32.41 -21.44 -11.46
C ILE A 212 31.79 -20.74 -10.24
N SER A 213 32.09 -19.46 -10.04
CA SER A 213 31.56 -18.70 -8.90
C SER A 213 30.03 -18.60 -8.93
N LEU A 214 29.45 -18.32 -10.11
CA LEU A 214 28.00 -18.26 -10.29
C LEU A 214 27.33 -19.62 -10.03
N LEU A 215 27.94 -20.69 -10.54
CA LEU A 215 27.44 -22.05 -10.36
C LEU A 215 27.44 -22.47 -8.89
N ILE A 216 28.52 -22.20 -8.15
CA ILE A 216 28.60 -22.50 -6.71
C ILE A 216 27.46 -21.81 -5.97
N VAL A 217 27.28 -20.50 -6.19
CA VAL A 217 26.28 -19.70 -5.48
C VAL A 217 24.84 -20.12 -5.81
N ILE A 218 24.58 -20.56 -7.05
CA ILE A 218 23.29 -21.16 -7.43
C ILE A 218 23.05 -22.46 -6.66
N PHE A 219 24.07 -23.32 -6.51
CA PHE A 219 23.96 -24.55 -5.72
C PHE A 219 23.83 -24.31 -4.21
N GLU A 220 24.38 -23.21 -3.70
CA GLU A 220 24.16 -22.74 -2.33
C GLU A 220 22.74 -22.17 -2.10
N ARG A 221 21.94 -22.06 -3.16
CA ARG A 221 20.59 -21.45 -3.17
C ARG A 221 20.59 -19.98 -2.75
N ASP A 222 21.62 -19.23 -3.13
CA ASP A 222 21.74 -17.78 -2.88
C ASP A 222 21.58 -16.97 -4.18
N LEU A 223 20.33 -16.82 -4.59
CA LEU A 223 19.96 -16.09 -5.81
C LEU A 223 20.36 -14.60 -5.75
N GLY A 224 20.37 -14.02 -4.54
CA GLY A 224 20.75 -12.63 -4.33
C GLY A 224 22.22 -12.40 -4.65
N SER A 225 23.11 -13.21 -4.05
CA SER A 225 24.53 -13.16 -4.38
C SER A 225 24.79 -13.53 -5.83
N ALA A 226 24.09 -14.51 -6.42
CA ALA A 226 24.26 -14.89 -7.83
C ALA A 226 23.97 -13.71 -8.77
N LEU A 227 22.89 -12.96 -8.51
CA LEU A 227 22.56 -11.74 -9.25
C LEU A 227 23.63 -10.66 -9.07
N LEU A 228 24.13 -10.45 -7.84
CA LEU A 228 25.24 -9.52 -7.59
C LEU A 228 26.49 -9.91 -8.39
N PHE A 229 26.91 -11.18 -8.33
CA PHE A 229 28.04 -11.76 -9.07
C PHE A 229 27.91 -11.56 -10.58
N PHE A 230 26.71 -11.78 -11.11
CA PHE A 230 26.40 -11.52 -12.51
C PHE A 230 26.58 -10.04 -12.85
N ILE A 231 25.92 -9.14 -12.11
CA ILE A 231 25.87 -7.72 -12.45
C ILE A 231 27.24 -7.07 -12.33
N PHE A 232 28.01 -7.33 -11.27
CA PHE A 232 29.33 -6.70 -11.18
C PHE A 232 30.27 -7.22 -12.27
N PHE A 233 30.14 -8.48 -12.71
CA PHE A 233 30.91 -8.98 -13.85
C PHE A 233 30.62 -8.18 -15.12
N VAL A 234 29.33 -7.90 -15.38
CA VAL A 234 28.90 -7.07 -16.51
C VAL A 234 29.42 -5.64 -16.40
N ILE A 235 29.35 -5.03 -15.21
CA ILE A 235 29.90 -3.70 -14.95
C ILE A 235 31.40 -3.69 -15.23
N MET A 236 32.15 -4.67 -14.73
CA MET A 236 33.59 -4.78 -14.93
C MET A 236 33.97 -4.97 -16.41
N LEU A 237 33.21 -5.77 -17.15
CA LEU A 237 33.37 -5.89 -18.59
C LEU A 237 33.11 -4.56 -19.31
N TYR A 238 32.07 -3.83 -18.93
CA TYR A 238 31.78 -2.51 -19.52
C TYR A 238 32.88 -1.49 -19.22
N VAL A 239 33.33 -1.39 -17.97
CA VAL A 239 34.40 -0.47 -17.56
C VAL A 239 35.68 -0.76 -18.36
N ALA A 240 36.06 -2.03 -18.49
CA ALA A 240 37.26 -2.44 -19.21
C ALA A 240 37.16 -2.24 -20.73
N THR A 241 36.02 -2.57 -21.34
CA THR A 241 35.89 -2.64 -22.81
C THR A 241 35.25 -1.40 -23.43
N GLY A 242 34.42 -0.66 -22.68
CA GLY A 242 33.63 0.47 -23.14
C GLY A 242 32.46 0.11 -24.07
N ARG A 243 32.06 -1.16 -24.15
CA ARG A 243 31.09 -1.64 -25.15
C ARG A 243 29.74 -1.96 -24.55
N VAL A 244 28.75 -1.15 -24.91
CA VAL A 244 27.34 -1.33 -24.53
C VAL A 244 26.78 -2.67 -25.04
N SER A 245 27.27 -3.19 -26.17
CA SER A 245 26.85 -4.49 -26.71
C SER A 245 27.05 -5.65 -25.72
N TYR A 246 28.12 -5.63 -24.91
CA TYR A 246 28.33 -6.69 -23.91
C TYR A 246 27.34 -6.58 -22.76
N VAL A 247 26.95 -5.36 -22.39
CA VAL A 247 25.90 -5.12 -21.39
C VAL A 247 24.57 -5.67 -21.92
N LEU A 248 24.17 -5.30 -23.14
CA LEU A 248 22.91 -5.76 -23.73
C LEU A 248 22.84 -7.28 -23.88
N VAL A 249 23.91 -7.92 -24.37
CA VAL A 249 23.99 -9.39 -24.46
C VAL A 249 23.93 -10.03 -23.09
N SER A 250 24.59 -9.45 -22.07
CA SER A 250 24.55 -10.00 -20.72
C SER A 250 23.17 -9.84 -20.09
N LEU A 251 22.48 -8.71 -20.29
CA LEU A 251 21.10 -8.54 -19.82
C LEU A 251 20.14 -9.53 -20.50
N PHE A 252 20.33 -9.80 -21.79
CA PHE A 252 19.59 -10.86 -22.48
C PHE A 252 19.87 -12.25 -21.89
N LEU A 253 21.13 -12.58 -21.63
CA LEU A 253 21.53 -13.85 -21.00
C LEU A 253 21.01 -13.96 -19.56
N LEU A 254 20.94 -12.84 -18.81
CA LEU A 254 20.36 -12.80 -17.47
C LEU A 254 18.86 -13.11 -17.52
N ALA A 255 18.12 -12.50 -18.47
CA ALA A 255 16.70 -12.79 -18.65
C ALA A 255 16.46 -14.25 -19.03
N LEU A 256 17.26 -14.79 -19.97
CA LEU A 256 17.19 -16.20 -20.35
C LEU A 256 17.52 -17.12 -19.17
N GLY A 257 18.58 -16.80 -18.41
CA GLY A 257 18.96 -17.53 -17.21
C GLY A 257 17.86 -17.50 -16.14
N GLY A 258 17.21 -16.36 -15.93
CA GLY A 258 16.06 -16.21 -15.04
C GLY A 258 14.88 -17.11 -15.45
N ILE A 259 14.54 -17.16 -16.74
CA ILE A 259 13.50 -18.05 -17.28
C ILE A 259 13.86 -19.53 -17.04
N VAL A 260 15.11 -19.92 -17.31
CA VAL A 260 15.58 -21.28 -17.03
C VAL A 260 15.47 -21.58 -15.53
N LEU A 261 15.97 -20.71 -14.66
CA LEU A 261 15.90 -20.91 -13.22
C LEU A 261 14.44 -20.99 -12.72
N TYR A 262 13.53 -20.21 -13.28
CA TYR A 262 12.10 -20.26 -12.98
C TYR A 262 11.50 -21.64 -13.29
N HIS A 263 11.87 -22.27 -14.40
CA HIS A 263 11.34 -23.60 -14.75
C HIS A 263 11.96 -24.74 -13.93
N PHE A 264 13.21 -24.61 -13.48
CA PHE A 264 13.94 -25.69 -12.81
C PHE A 264 13.93 -25.62 -11.28
N PHE A 265 13.59 -24.48 -10.67
CA PHE A 265 13.67 -24.28 -9.22
C PHE A 265 12.37 -23.70 -8.64
N GLY A 266 11.62 -24.49 -7.87
CA GLY A 266 10.35 -24.06 -7.24
C GLY A 266 10.49 -22.81 -6.35
N HIS A 267 11.58 -22.67 -5.61
CA HIS A 267 11.86 -21.48 -4.79
C HIS A 267 11.99 -20.19 -5.62
N VAL A 268 12.40 -20.28 -6.90
CA VAL A 268 12.45 -19.12 -7.81
C VAL A 268 11.04 -18.74 -8.25
N GLN A 269 10.19 -19.75 -8.56
CA GLN A 269 8.79 -19.53 -8.91
C GLN A 269 8.06 -18.80 -7.78
N GLN A 270 8.21 -19.29 -6.54
CA GLN A 270 7.61 -18.69 -5.36
C GLN A 270 8.03 -17.22 -5.19
N ARG A 271 9.32 -16.87 -5.36
CA ARG A 271 9.78 -15.47 -5.27
C ARG A 271 9.21 -14.58 -6.38
N VAL A 272 9.02 -15.11 -7.59
CA VAL A 272 8.40 -14.38 -8.71
C VAL A 272 6.90 -14.18 -8.45
N ASP A 273 6.21 -15.21 -7.96
CA ASP A 273 4.78 -15.14 -7.65
C ASP A 273 4.49 -14.14 -6.51
N ILE A 274 5.29 -14.19 -5.44
CA ILE A 274 5.24 -13.21 -4.34
C ILE A 274 5.51 -11.80 -4.85
N TRP A 275 6.47 -11.61 -5.75
CA TRP A 275 6.77 -10.29 -6.30
C TRP A 275 5.63 -9.71 -7.15
N LEU A 276 5.01 -10.54 -8.01
CA LEU A 276 3.91 -10.10 -8.87
C LEU A 276 2.63 -9.85 -8.06
N ASN A 277 2.24 -10.79 -7.20
CA ASN A 277 0.96 -10.79 -6.48
C ASN A 277 1.12 -11.04 -4.98
N PRO A 278 1.81 -10.15 -4.23
CA PRO A 278 2.07 -10.36 -2.80
C PRO A 278 0.79 -10.39 -1.97
N PHE A 279 -0.23 -9.61 -2.37
CA PHE A 279 -1.52 -9.53 -1.68
C PHE A 279 -2.46 -10.72 -1.96
N LYS A 280 -2.05 -11.70 -2.80
CA LYS A 280 -2.84 -12.92 -3.03
C LYS A 280 -2.88 -13.80 -1.77
N ASP A 281 -1.79 -13.82 -1.02
CA ASP A 281 -1.67 -14.49 0.27
C ASP A 281 -0.90 -13.60 1.25
N PRO A 282 -1.57 -12.56 1.81
CA PRO A 282 -0.92 -11.54 2.63
C PRO A 282 -0.54 -12.05 4.03
N SER A 283 -1.03 -13.24 4.44
CA SER A 283 -0.76 -13.86 5.75
C SER A 283 0.18 -15.07 5.67
N GLY A 284 0.37 -15.65 4.48
CA GLY A 284 1.31 -16.75 4.23
C GLY A 284 2.53 -16.29 3.44
N ASP A 285 2.66 -16.73 2.19
CA ASP A 285 3.88 -16.57 1.40
C ASP A 285 4.25 -15.10 1.12
N GLY A 286 3.24 -14.23 0.97
CA GLY A 286 3.42 -12.79 0.74
C GLY A 286 3.69 -11.98 2.01
N PHE A 287 3.64 -12.59 3.19
CA PHE A 287 3.57 -11.87 4.47
C PHE A 287 4.70 -10.84 4.65
N GLN A 288 5.97 -11.23 4.47
CA GLN A 288 7.10 -10.33 4.72
C GLN A 288 7.09 -9.07 3.83
N ILE A 289 6.81 -9.24 2.54
CA ILE A 289 6.76 -8.09 1.61
C ILE A 289 5.52 -7.24 1.84
N VAL A 290 4.39 -7.84 2.20
CA VAL A 290 3.15 -7.11 2.50
C VAL A 290 3.32 -6.24 3.74
N GLN A 291 3.90 -6.77 4.82
CA GLN A 291 4.18 -5.98 6.04
C GLN A 291 5.19 -4.85 5.79
N SER A 292 6.16 -5.09 4.90
CA SER A 292 7.07 -4.04 4.42
C SER A 292 6.32 -2.91 3.69
N LEU A 293 5.39 -3.26 2.78
CA LEU A 293 4.59 -2.29 2.04
C LEU A 293 3.64 -1.50 2.95
N TYR A 294 3.02 -2.15 3.94
CA TYR A 294 2.22 -1.46 4.98
C TYR A 294 3.06 -0.45 5.75
N SER A 295 4.24 -0.86 6.22
CA SER A 295 5.16 0.02 6.96
C SER A 295 5.61 1.24 6.13
N ILE A 296 5.94 1.00 4.85
CA ILE A 296 6.36 2.07 3.93
C ILE A 296 5.21 3.03 3.67
N ALA A 297 4.01 2.52 3.34
CA ALA A 297 2.83 3.34 3.09
C ALA A 297 2.49 4.25 4.29
N ASP A 298 2.58 3.72 5.50
CA ASP A 298 2.29 4.48 6.72
C ASP A 298 3.34 5.52 7.10
N GLY A 299 4.55 5.44 6.54
CA GLY A 299 5.60 6.42 6.83
C GLY A 299 5.27 7.82 6.32
N GLY A 300 4.44 7.94 5.29
CA GLY A 300 4.09 9.24 4.69
C GLY A 300 5.32 10.11 4.36
N LEU A 301 5.17 11.44 4.43
CA LEU A 301 6.28 12.36 4.12
C LEU A 301 7.33 12.45 5.23
N SER A 302 6.89 12.55 6.49
CA SER A 302 7.72 12.88 7.65
C SER A 302 8.03 11.73 8.59
N GLY A 303 7.38 10.57 8.40
CA GLY A 303 7.47 9.43 9.29
C GLY A 303 6.47 9.52 10.43
N VAL A 304 6.23 8.37 11.07
CA VAL A 304 5.41 8.29 12.29
C VAL A 304 6.16 8.73 13.55
N GLY A 305 7.46 9.03 13.42
CA GLY A 305 8.36 9.42 14.50
C GLY A 305 9.23 8.26 15.00
N ILE A 306 10.47 8.59 15.36
CA ILE A 306 11.49 7.63 15.81
C ILE A 306 11.03 6.90 17.06
N GLY A 307 11.06 5.57 17.05
CA GLY A 307 10.53 4.77 18.17
C GLY A 307 9.09 4.33 17.99
N LYS A 308 8.29 5.02 17.17
CA LYS A 308 6.83 4.87 17.10
C LYS A 308 6.31 4.02 15.94
N GLY A 309 7.20 3.53 15.07
CA GLY A 309 6.86 2.55 14.04
C GLY A 309 6.42 1.20 14.64
N LEU A 310 5.85 0.34 13.80
CA LEU A 310 5.37 -1.00 14.14
C LEU A 310 6.28 -2.11 13.56
N PRO A 311 7.59 -2.09 13.87
CA PRO A 311 8.55 -2.96 13.21
C PRO A 311 8.37 -4.44 13.54
N THR A 312 7.69 -4.76 14.65
CA THR A 312 7.48 -6.14 15.14
C THR A 312 6.60 -6.96 14.21
N TYR A 313 5.86 -6.30 13.32
CA TYR A 313 5.02 -6.93 12.32
C TYR A 313 5.82 -7.42 11.10
N ILE A 314 7.00 -6.85 10.85
CA ILE A 314 7.90 -7.32 9.80
C ILE A 314 8.84 -8.40 10.39
N PRO A 315 8.80 -9.66 9.91
CA PRO A 315 9.76 -10.67 10.36
C PRO A 315 11.20 -10.31 10.00
N VAL A 316 12.12 -10.47 10.96
CA VAL A 316 13.57 -10.26 10.77
C VAL A 316 13.91 -8.87 10.20
N VAL A 317 13.16 -7.87 10.65
CA VAL A 317 13.22 -6.46 10.20
C VAL A 317 14.62 -5.85 10.31
N GLU A 318 15.44 -6.27 11.27
CA GLU A 318 16.79 -5.75 11.46
C GLU A 318 17.77 -6.15 10.34
N SER A 319 17.41 -7.12 9.49
CA SER A 319 18.25 -7.64 8.41
C SER A 319 17.94 -6.95 7.07
N ASP A 320 17.34 -7.62 6.10
CA ASP A 320 17.05 -7.11 4.76
C ASP A 320 15.92 -6.06 4.73
N PHE A 321 14.99 -6.09 5.68
CA PHE A 321 13.86 -5.15 5.78
C PHE A 321 14.12 -3.90 6.64
N ILE A 322 15.37 -3.64 7.05
CA ILE A 322 15.66 -2.50 7.95
C ILE A 322 15.26 -1.16 7.34
N PHE A 323 15.34 -1.07 6.01
CA PHE A 323 14.93 0.13 5.27
C PHE A 323 13.43 0.40 5.40
N SER A 324 12.58 -0.63 5.50
CA SER A 324 11.13 -0.47 5.64
C SER A 324 10.74 0.14 6.99
N ALA A 325 11.40 -0.28 8.08
CA ALA A 325 11.22 0.33 9.40
C ALA A 325 11.72 1.78 9.43
N ILE A 326 12.88 2.04 8.80
CA ILE A 326 13.40 3.40 8.65
C ILE A 326 12.43 4.29 7.87
N SER A 327 11.87 3.77 6.77
CA SER A 327 10.87 4.44 5.95
C SER A 327 9.60 4.76 6.73
N GLU A 328 9.13 3.84 7.59
CA GLU A 328 7.99 4.07 8.46
C GLU A 328 8.25 5.20 9.47
N GLU A 329 9.39 5.21 10.13
CA GLU A 329 9.68 6.13 11.24
C GLU A 329 10.24 7.49 10.83
N MET A 330 11.04 7.53 9.76
CA MET A 330 11.65 8.76 9.25
C MET A 330 10.95 9.32 8.00
N GLY A 331 9.97 8.58 7.47
CA GLY A 331 9.18 8.96 6.29
C GLY A 331 9.99 9.03 5.00
N LEU A 332 9.33 9.57 3.98
CA LEU A 332 9.93 9.81 2.67
C LEU A 332 11.21 10.64 2.77
N PHE A 333 11.24 11.69 3.61
CA PHE A 333 12.44 12.54 3.73
C PHE A 333 13.65 11.79 4.29
N GLY A 334 13.47 11.00 5.36
CA GLY A 334 14.57 10.23 5.93
C GLY A 334 15.05 9.11 5.01
N ALA A 335 14.11 8.36 4.41
CA ALA A 335 14.43 7.32 3.46
C ALA A 335 15.14 7.87 2.20
N SER A 336 14.72 9.05 1.71
CA SER A 336 15.37 9.76 0.60
C SER A 336 16.78 10.22 0.97
N ALA A 337 17.00 10.68 2.21
CA ALA A 337 18.32 11.08 2.68
C ALA A 337 19.32 9.90 2.66
N ILE A 338 18.87 8.70 3.03
CA ILE A 338 19.69 7.48 2.97
C ILE A 338 20.02 7.10 1.52
N ILE A 339 19.03 7.13 0.63
CA ILE A 339 19.24 6.94 -0.81
C ILE A 339 20.27 7.94 -1.34
N MET A 340 20.16 9.22 -0.93
CA MET A 340 21.11 10.26 -1.33
C MET A 340 22.53 9.98 -0.81
N LEU A 341 22.69 9.47 0.42
CA LEU A 341 24.00 9.06 0.95
C LEU A 341 24.63 7.95 0.11
N PHE A 342 23.86 6.95 -0.35
CA PHE A 342 24.36 5.92 -1.26
C PHE A 342 24.72 6.47 -2.65
N ILE A 343 23.91 7.39 -3.20
CA ILE A 343 24.25 8.09 -4.46
C ILE A 343 25.56 8.85 -4.31
N LEU A 344 25.72 9.63 -3.23
CA LEU A 344 26.93 10.38 -2.95
C LEU A 344 28.14 9.46 -2.77
N LEU A 345 27.99 8.34 -2.06
CA LEU A 345 29.03 7.33 -1.92
C LEU A 345 29.46 6.79 -3.30
N GLY A 346 28.50 6.46 -4.16
CA GLY A 346 28.73 5.99 -5.52
C GLY A 346 29.47 7.01 -6.39
N ILE A 347 29.01 8.26 -6.41
CA ILE A 347 29.65 9.35 -7.15
C ILE A 347 31.09 9.56 -6.66
N ARG A 348 31.31 9.61 -5.34
CA ARG A 348 32.65 9.83 -4.74
C ARG A 348 33.57 8.64 -4.99
N GLY A 349 33.07 7.41 -4.91
CA GLY A 349 33.86 6.21 -5.22
C GLY A 349 34.23 6.11 -6.70
N LEU A 350 33.32 6.42 -7.63
CA LEU A 350 33.62 6.44 -9.07
C LEU A 350 34.52 7.62 -9.46
N ALA A 351 34.38 8.77 -8.82
CA ALA A 351 35.33 9.88 -8.97
C ALA A 351 36.73 9.50 -8.45
N THR A 352 36.79 8.63 -7.43
CA THR A 352 38.05 8.06 -6.95
C THR A 352 38.68 7.12 -7.97
N ALA A 353 37.88 6.26 -8.61
CA ALA A 353 38.34 5.43 -9.72
C ALA A 353 38.88 6.25 -10.90
N ALA A 354 38.23 7.37 -11.25
CA ALA A 354 38.66 8.26 -12.33
C ALA A 354 40.00 8.96 -12.04
N ARG A 355 40.36 9.12 -10.76
CA ARG A 355 41.60 9.76 -10.31
C ARG A 355 42.71 8.76 -9.99
N ALA A 356 42.44 7.45 -10.03
CA ALA A 356 43.41 6.43 -9.63
C ALA A 356 44.68 6.46 -10.50
N LYS A 357 45.79 6.01 -9.91
CA LYS A 357 47.13 6.07 -10.51
C LYS A 357 47.26 5.19 -11.76
N SER A 358 46.67 4.00 -11.70
CA SER A 358 46.80 2.92 -12.68
C SER A 358 45.43 2.37 -13.10
N ASP A 359 45.40 1.63 -14.21
CA ASP A 359 44.17 0.96 -14.67
C ASP A 359 43.71 -0.14 -13.70
N ALA A 360 44.65 -0.83 -13.05
CA ALA A 360 44.35 -1.84 -12.04
C ALA A 360 43.66 -1.23 -10.81
N SER A 361 44.19 -0.12 -10.30
CA SER A 361 43.59 0.63 -9.19
C SER A 361 42.26 1.30 -9.58
N ALA A 362 42.16 1.85 -10.80
CA ALA A 362 40.93 2.42 -11.32
C ALA A 362 39.80 1.38 -11.44
N PHE A 363 40.10 0.21 -12.02
CA PHE A 363 39.12 -0.86 -12.18
C PHE A 363 38.74 -1.48 -10.85
N ALA A 364 39.70 -1.62 -9.91
CA ALA A 364 39.42 -2.10 -8.57
C ALA A 364 38.45 -1.14 -7.85
N ALA A 365 38.76 0.15 -7.85
CA ALA A 365 37.88 1.15 -7.25
C ALA A 365 36.47 1.16 -7.89
N ALA A 366 36.38 1.13 -9.23
CA ALA A 366 35.11 1.09 -9.93
C ALA A 366 34.30 -0.17 -9.63
N GLY A 367 34.93 -1.34 -9.56
CA GLY A 367 34.27 -2.60 -9.22
C GLY A 367 33.77 -2.62 -7.78
N LEU A 368 34.63 -2.27 -6.83
CA LEU A 368 34.32 -2.34 -5.40
C LEU A 368 33.20 -1.36 -5.00
N ILE A 369 33.22 -0.12 -5.52
CA ILE A 369 32.10 0.81 -5.26
C ILE A 369 30.79 0.33 -5.90
N SER A 370 30.87 -0.27 -7.10
CA SER A 370 29.69 -0.79 -7.79
C SER A 370 29.03 -1.92 -7.01
N VAL A 371 29.80 -2.76 -6.29
CA VAL A 371 29.25 -3.78 -5.39
C VAL A 371 28.38 -3.14 -4.31
N LEU A 372 28.90 -2.15 -3.57
CA LEU A 372 28.16 -1.51 -2.48
C LEU A 372 26.89 -0.81 -2.97
N VAL A 373 27.02 -0.02 -4.04
CA VAL A 373 25.93 0.81 -4.58
C VAL A 373 24.83 -0.06 -5.20
N PHE A 374 25.20 -1.09 -5.96
CA PHE A 374 24.22 -1.99 -6.55
C PHE A 374 23.56 -2.90 -5.52
N GLN A 375 24.29 -3.36 -4.50
CA GLN A 375 23.72 -4.12 -3.38
C GLN A 375 22.67 -3.28 -2.61
N ALA A 376 22.94 -2.00 -2.37
CA ALA A 376 21.96 -1.09 -1.78
C ALA A 376 20.74 -0.90 -2.67
N PHE A 377 20.92 -0.70 -3.99
CA PHE A 377 19.83 -0.59 -4.94
C PHE A 377 18.93 -1.83 -4.94
N LEU A 378 19.54 -3.02 -4.95
CA LEU A 378 18.86 -4.30 -5.03
C LEU A 378 18.03 -4.58 -3.76
N ILE A 379 18.53 -4.24 -2.57
CA ILE A 379 17.78 -4.42 -1.32
C ILE A 379 16.64 -3.43 -1.17
N ILE A 380 16.91 -2.15 -1.40
CA ILE A 380 15.85 -1.12 -1.34
C ILE A 380 14.78 -1.42 -2.39
N GLY A 381 15.17 -1.87 -3.59
CA GLY A 381 14.25 -2.31 -4.63
C GLY A 381 13.43 -3.55 -4.25
N GLY A 382 14.03 -4.50 -3.55
CA GLY A 382 13.35 -5.70 -3.06
C GLY A 382 12.24 -5.39 -2.05
N VAL A 383 12.57 -4.63 -1.01
CA VAL A 383 11.63 -4.33 0.10
C VAL A 383 10.51 -3.37 -0.31
N THR A 384 10.72 -2.62 -1.40
CA THR A 384 9.72 -1.72 -2.00
C THR A 384 8.95 -2.36 -3.17
N LYS A 385 9.06 -3.68 -3.37
CA LYS A 385 8.41 -4.44 -4.47
C LYS A 385 8.83 -4.00 -5.90
N LEU A 386 9.82 -3.12 -6.05
CA LEU A 386 10.36 -2.78 -7.37
C LEU A 386 11.07 -3.97 -8.02
N LEU A 387 11.73 -4.80 -7.19
CA LEU A 387 12.42 -6.01 -7.60
C LEU A 387 11.96 -7.19 -6.71
N PRO A 388 12.16 -8.44 -7.14
CA PRO A 388 11.98 -9.60 -6.27
C PRO A 388 12.93 -9.54 -5.06
N LEU A 389 12.45 -10.02 -3.90
CA LEU A 389 13.26 -10.13 -2.69
C LEU A 389 14.43 -11.09 -2.88
N THR A 390 15.62 -10.66 -2.45
CA THR A 390 16.87 -11.39 -2.68
C THR A 390 17.50 -11.94 -1.41
N GLY A 391 17.24 -11.35 -0.24
CA GLY A 391 17.74 -11.80 1.06
C GLY A 391 19.21 -11.45 1.35
N VAL A 392 19.72 -10.36 0.75
CA VAL A 392 21.06 -9.83 1.08
C VAL A 392 20.97 -8.64 2.05
N THR A 393 22.09 -8.19 2.60
CA THR A 393 22.11 -7.12 3.63
C THR A 393 22.29 -5.74 3.00
N LEU A 394 21.67 -4.71 3.58
CA LEU A 394 21.92 -3.31 3.20
C LEU A 394 23.29 -2.89 3.76
N PRO A 395 24.27 -2.50 2.91
CA PRO A 395 25.62 -2.19 3.36
C PRO A 395 25.64 -1.12 4.45
N PHE A 396 26.49 -1.31 5.47
CA PHE A 396 26.64 -0.45 6.66
C PHE A 396 25.45 -0.39 7.62
N MET A 397 24.25 -0.77 7.19
CA MET A 397 23.01 -0.50 7.94
C MET A 397 22.41 -1.75 8.59
N SER A 398 22.18 -2.79 7.78
CA SER A 398 21.53 -4.03 8.22
C SER A 398 22.37 -4.81 9.23
N GLN A 399 21.68 -5.60 10.06
CA GLN A 399 22.30 -6.65 10.86
C GLN A 399 23.00 -7.66 9.94
N GLY A 400 24.29 -7.91 10.21
CA GLY A 400 25.11 -8.77 9.34
C GLY A 400 26.61 -8.51 9.48
N GLY A 401 27.24 -9.15 10.45
CA GLY A 401 28.65 -8.91 10.81
C GLY A 401 29.66 -9.06 9.66
N SER A 402 29.55 -10.13 8.86
CA SER A 402 30.44 -10.36 7.72
C SER A 402 30.26 -9.35 6.58
N SER A 403 29.02 -8.90 6.34
CA SER A 403 28.72 -7.88 5.33
C SER A 403 29.21 -6.50 5.76
N LEU A 404 29.09 -6.19 7.06
CA LEU A 404 29.68 -4.98 7.62
C LEU A 404 31.21 -5.01 7.46
N LEU A 405 31.86 -6.11 7.84
CA LEU A 405 33.29 -6.31 7.69
C LEU A 405 33.76 -6.17 6.24
N SER A 406 33.08 -6.83 5.30
CA SER A 406 33.40 -6.77 3.87
C SER A 406 33.28 -5.35 3.32
N SER A 407 32.23 -4.63 3.72
CA SER A 407 31.97 -3.24 3.31
C SER A 407 33.06 -2.28 3.79
N PHE A 408 33.56 -2.43 5.01
CA PHE A 408 34.66 -1.62 5.54
C PHE A 408 36.01 -1.96 4.89
N ILE A 409 36.25 -3.22 4.54
CA ILE A 409 37.43 -3.60 3.73
C ILE A 409 37.37 -2.95 2.35
N ILE A 410 36.19 -2.91 1.71
CA ILE A 410 35.98 -2.18 0.45
C ILE A 410 36.32 -0.69 0.62
N VAL A 411 35.88 -0.05 1.71
CA VAL A 411 36.19 1.36 2.01
C VAL A 411 37.70 1.57 2.13
N ALA A 412 38.44 0.68 2.81
CA ALA A 412 39.90 0.78 2.90
C ALA A 412 40.57 0.74 1.52
N LEU A 413 40.16 -0.19 0.65
CA LEU A 413 40.69 -0.32 -0.70
C LEU A 413 40.35 0.88 -1.58
N LEU A 414 39.15 1.46 -1.44
CA LEU A 414 38.75 2.69 -2.12
C LEU A 414 39.59 3.89 -1.68
N LEU A 415 39.80 4.05 -0.37
CA LEU A 415 40.65 5.12 0.17
C LEU A 415 42.09 4.98 -0.34
N ARG A 416 42.64 3.76 -0.37
CA ARG A 416 43.97 3.48 -0.91
C ARG A 416 44.07 3.85 -2.40
N ALA A 417 43.10 3.44 -3.22
CA ALA A 417 43.06 3.80 -4.64
C ALA A 417 43.04 5.32 -4.89
N GLY A 418 42.34 6.07 -4.01
CA GLY A 418 42.27 7.52 -4.10
C GLY A 418 43.53 8.26 -3.66
N ASP A 419 44.24 7.72 -2.68
CA ASP A 419 45.50 8.26 -2.18
C ASP A 419 46.61 8.18 -3.24
N GLU A 420 46.77 7.00 -3.86
CA GLU A 420 47.73 6.73 -4.93
C GLU A 420 47.53 7.66 -6.15
N GLY A 421 46.29 8.04 -6.44
CA GLY A 421 45.90 8.86 -7.58
C GLY A 421 46.44 10.30 -7.62
N THR A 422 47.05 10.77 -6.52
CA THR A 422 47.52 12.16 -6.39
C THR A 422 49.01 12.38 -6.68
N GLY A 423 49.74 11.35 -7.14
CA GLY A 423 51.08 11.51 -7.73
C GLY A 423 52.26 11.61 -6.74
N HIS A 424 52.20 10.96 -5.57
CA HIS A 424 53.27 11.00 -4.57
C HIS A 424 54.62 10.41 -5.01
N GLU A 425 54.65 9.54 -6.02
CA GLU A 425 55.87 8.80 -6.38
C GLU A 425 56.69 9.38 -7.53
N THR A 426 56.15 10.33 -8.30
CA THR A 426 56.85 10.86 -9.49
C THR A 426 57.87 11.95 -9.14
N GLU A 427 57.80 12.56 -7.97
CA GLU A 427 58.64 13.73 -7.59
C GLU A 427 59.89 13.38 -6.75
N LEU A 428 60.04 12.16 -6.25
CA LEU A 428 61.20 11.78 -5.40
C LEU A 428 62.41 11.23 -6.18
N LYS A 429 62.36 11.19 -7.52
CA LYS A 429 63.49 10.74 -8.38
C LYS A 429 64.19 11.85 -9.16
N SER A 430 63.80 13.12 -9.02
CA SER A 430 64.43 14.23 -9.76
C SER A 430 65.43 15.06 -8.93
N SER A 431 65.71 14.70 -7.67
CA SER A 431 66.70 15.41 -6.85
C SER A 431 67.85 14.51 -6.40
N SER A 432 68.86 14.35 -7.27
CA SER A 432 70.23 14.06 -6.88
C SER A 432 71.18 14.85 -7.78
N PRO A 433 71.89 15.87 -7.24
CA PRO A 433 72.87 16.63 -8.00
C PRO A 433 74.24 15.95 -7.82
N ALA A 434 74.59 15.02 -8.72
CA ALA A 434 75.96 14.52 -8.84
C ALA A 434 76.16 13.78 -10.18
N ASN A 435 76.40 14.55 -11.24
CA ASN A 435 77.45 14.34 -12.25
C ASN A 435 77.12 15.17 -13.48
N GLU A 436 77.57 16.43 -13.45
CA GLU A 436 78.07 17.06 -14.67
C GLU A 436 79.29 16.27 -15.13
N GLN A 437 79.28 15.77 -16.37
CA GLN A 437 80.46 15.77 -17.25
C GLN A 437 80.09 15.29 -18.67
N HIS A 438 80.37 16.18 -19.62
CA HIS A 438 80.80 15.95 -21.00
C HIS A 438 79.81 15.51 -22.11
N LEU A 439 79.62 16.48 -23.02
CA LEU A 439 79.90 16.43 -24.48
C LEU A 439 78.78 16.04 -25.48
N ALA A 440 78.36 17.09 -26.19
CA ALA A 440 78.47 17.29 -27.64
C ALA A 440 77.46 16.64 -28.61
N ILE A 441 77.00 17.53 -29.49
CA ILE A 441 76.21 17.33 -30.70
C ILE A 441 77.05 16.58 -31.75
N SER A 442 76.49 15.56 -32.40
CA SER A 442 76.85 15.23 -33.79
C SER A 442 75.74 14.49 -34.52
N ALA A 443 75.55 14.89 -35.78
CA ALA A 443 74.59 14.39 -36.73
C ALA A 443 74.96 13.02 -37.34
N GLY A 444 73.93 12.29 -37.81
CA GLY A 444 74.03 11.38 -38.95
C GLY A 444 74.36 9.92 -38.66
N GLY A 445 73.73 9.05 -39.45
CA GLY A 445 74.30 7.75 -39.83
C GLY A 445 73.63 6.52 -39.24
N ALA A 446 72.96 5.77 -40.11
CA ALA A 446 72.62 4.37 -39.88
C ALA A 446 73.87 3.52 -39.65
N HIS A 447 73.81 2.56 -38.70
CA HIS A 447 74.43 1.25 -38.88
C HIS A 447 73.86 0.21 -37.89
N ALA A 448 73.66 -0.98 -38.43
CA ALA A 448 73.15 -2.16 -37.77
C ALA A 448 74.24 -2.94 -37.00
N SER A 449 73.73 -3.83 -36.12
CA SER A 449 74.31 -5.05 -35.56
C SER A 449 75.44 -4.96 -34.53
N ASN A 450 75.20 -5.52 -33.34
CA ASN A 450 75.70 -6.86 -33.04
C ASN A 450 74.84 -7.60 -32.01
N VAL A 451 74.51 -8.84 -32.36
CA VAL A 451 73.80 -9.85 -31.57
C VAL A 451 74.77 -10.44 -30.55
N LEU A 452 74.34 -10.57 -29.30
CA LEU A 452 74.95 -11.48 -28.33
C LEU A 452 73.89 -12.49 -27.89
N HIS A 453 74.13 -13.75 -28.26
CA HIS A 453 73.34 -14.91 -27.90
C HIS A 453 73.40 -15.16 -26.40
N GLY A 454 72.23 -15.25 -25.76
CA GLY A 454 72.02 -15.85 -24.45
C GLY A 454 70.66 -16.54 -24.44
N LEU A 455 70.63 -17.84 -24.20
CA LEU A 455 69.40 -18.63 -24.05
C LEU A 455 68.61 -18.07 -22.85
N HIS A 456 67.33 -17.72 -23.08
CA HIS A 456 66.36 -17.04 -22.20
C HIS A 456 66.23 -15.50 -22.36
N ALA A 457 65.87 -15.05 -23.56
CA ALA A 457 65.20 -13.76 -23.75
C ALA A 457 63.68 -13.99 -23.92
N ARG A 458 62.89 -13.76 -22.85
CA ARG A 458 61.45 -13.47 -22.99
C ARG A 458 61.34 -11.98 -23.35
N GLY A 459 61.12 -11.69 -24.63
CA GLY A 459 60.81 -10.32 -25.08
C GLY A 459 59.47 -9.87 -24.54
N GLY A 460 59.47 -8.95 -23.58
CA GLY A 460 58.34 -8.06 -23.32
C GLY A 460 58.38 -6.94 -24.35
N PHE A 461 57.42 -6.91 -25.27
CA PHE A 461 57.19 -5.75 -26.11
C PHE A 461 56.54 -4.68 -25.23
N ASP A 462 57.33 -3.74 -24.73
CA ASP A 462 56.83 -2.49 -24.16
C ASP A 462 56.82 -1.46 -25.29
N ILE A 463 55.67 -1.33 -25.98
CA ILE A 463 55.43 -0.22 -26.91
C ILE A 463 54.64 0.82 -26.12
N GLN A 464 55.35 1.66 -25.36
CA GLN A 464 54.77 2.89 -24.82
C GLN A 464 54.75 3.93 -25.94
N THR A 465 53.58 4.18 -26.54
CA THR A 465 53.36 5.42 -27.31
C THR A 465 52.60 6.42 -26.43
N GLU A 466 53.11 7.65 -26.32
CA GLU A 466 52.54 8.74 -25.50
C GLU A 466 51.07 9.05 -25.84
N GLU A 467 50.62 8.76 -27.08
CA GLU A 467 49.23 8.96 -27.51
C GLU A 467 48.22 7.97 -26.89
N SER A 468 48.67 6.81 -26.40
CA SER A 468 47.79 5.79 -25.79
C SER A 468 47.36 6.14 -24.35
N GLY A 469 48.15 6.96 -23.63
CA GLY A 469 47.91 7.30 -22.23
C GLY A 469 46.77 8.30 -22.01
N VAL A 470 46.76 9.41 -22.76
CA VAL A 470 45.78 10.51 -22.55
C VAL A 470 44.40 10.15 -23.13
N LEU A 471 44.35 9.64 -24.37
CA LEU A 471 43.11 9.19 -25.01
C LEU A 471 42.48 8.01 -24.25
N GLY A 472 43.31 7.11 -23.72
CA GLY A 472 42.88 6.00 -22.86
C GLY A 472 42.23 6.47 -21.56
N ARG A 473 42.80 7.48 -20.88
CA ARG A 473 42.22 8.04 -19.64
C ARG A 473 40.92 8.81 -19.90
N ILE A 474 40.83 9.57 -20.98
CA ILE A 474 39.59 10.27 -21.38
C ILE A 474 38.48 9.26 -21.69
N ALA A 475 38.80 8.17 -22.41
CA ALA A 475 37.85 7.12 -22.70
C ALA A 475 37.35 6.39 -21.44
N LEU A 476 38.23 6.14 -20.47
CA LEU A 476 37.84 5.57 -19.16
C LEU A 476 36.94 6.54 -18.38
N GLY A 477 37.31 7.81 -18.30
CA GLY A 477 36.51 8.86 -17.68
C GLY A 477 35.09 8.89 -18.23
N LYS A 478 34.92 8.84 -19.55
CA LYS A 478 33.59 8.79 -20.19
C LYS A 478 32.77 7.56 -19.78
N ARG A 479 33.39 6.38 -19.66
CA ARG A 479 32.72 5.14 -19.21
C ARG A 479 32.30 5.23 -17.75
N LEU A 480 33.14 5.80 -16.89
CA LEU A 480 32.82 6.02 -15.49
C LEU A 480 31.69 7.06 -15.34
N THR A 481 31.68 8.12 -16.13
CA THR A 481 30.55 9.07 -16.19
C THR A 481 29.26 8.37 -16.61
N SER A 482 29.30 7.52 -17.64
CA SER A 482 28.13 6.72 -18.02
C SER A 482 27.64 5.81 -16.89
N LEU A 483 28.56 5.19 -16.13
CA LEU A 483 28.21 4.37 -14.98
C LEU A 483 27.58 5.19 -13.84
N ILE A 484 28.09 6.41 -13.57
CA ILE A 484 27.49 7.37 -12.65
C ILE A 484 26.06 7.70 -13.09
N THR A 485 25.85 7.99 -14.38
CA THR A 485 24.51 8.28 -14.92
C THR A 485 23.56 7.09 -14.75
N VAL A 486 24.03 5.87 -15.01
CA VAL A 486 23.21 4.66 -14.83
C VAL A 486 22.81 4.50 -13.35
N PHE A 487 23.75 4.60 -12.41
CA PHE A 487 23.41 4.52 -10.99
C PHE A 487 22.47 5.65 -10.56
N ALA A 488 22.69 6.88 -11.02
CA ALA A 488 21.79 7.99 -10.72
C ALA A 488 20.35 7.72 -11.21
N VAL A 489 20.19 7.15 -12.42
CA VAL A 489 18.87 6.74 -12.94
C VAL A 489 18.27 5.62 -12.10
N LEU A 490 19.03 4.59 -11.74
CA LEU A 490 18.54 3.49 -10.90
C LEU A 490 18.01 4.00 -9.54
N PHE A 491 18.75 4.88 -8.86
CA PHE A 491 18.27 5.45 -7.61
C PHE A 491 17.15 6.48 -7.78
N ALA A 492 17.09 7.19 -8.92
CA ALA A 492 15.94 8.04 -9.23
C ALA A 492 14.66 7.22 -9.41
N VAL A 493 14.76 6.03 -10.04
CA VAL A 493 13.64 5.09 -10.13
C VAL A 493 13.23 4.58 -8.74
N LEU A 494 14.19 4.25 -7.86
CA LEU A 494 13.86 3.89 -6.48
C LEU A 494 13.15 5.01 -5.73
N LEU A 495 13.63 6.25 -5.87
CA LEU A 495 13.03 7.41 -5.22
C LEU A 495 11.61 7.67 -5.75
N GLY A 496 11.41 7.52 -7.07
CA GLY A 496 10.09 7.59 -7.69
C GLY A 496 9.15 6.49 -7.19
N ASN A 497 9.63 5.24 -7.08
CA ASN A 497 8.86 4.12 -6.53
C ASN A 497 8.48 4.36 -5.07
N LEU A 498 9.43 4.84 -4.25
CA LEU A 498 9.18 5.17 -2.85
C LEU A 498 8.15 6.30 -2.71
N THR A 499 8.25 7.34 -3.55
CA THR A 499 7.26 8.43 -3.57
C THR A 499 5.88 7.92 -3.98
N TYR A 500 5.81 7.05 -4.98
CA TYR A 500 4.56 6.42 -5.40
C TYR A 500 3.92 5.66 -4.23
N LEU A 501 4.67 4.79 -3.54
CA LEU A 501 4.16 4.00 -2.41
C LEU A 501 3.74 4.85 -1.21
N MET A 502 4.53 5.88 -0.86
CA MET A 502 4.31 6.68 0.35
C MET A 502 3.30 7.82 0.18
N THR A 503 3.00 8.23 -1.05
CA THR A 503 2.12 9.40 -1.30
C THR A 503 0.95 9.11 -2.23
N ILE A 504 1.11 8.26 -3.24
CA ILE A 504 0.07 8.01 -4.25
C ILE A 504 -0.72 6.77 -3.89
N ASP A 505 -0.04 5.66 -3.60
CA ASP A 505 -0.65 4.37 -3.29
C ASP A 505 -0.95 4.21 -1.78
N ALA A 506 -0.41 5.10 -0.94
CA ALA A 506 -0.59 5.04 0.51
C ALA A 506 -2.07 4.99 0.94
N PRO A 507 -3.00 5.83 0.42
CA PRO A 507 -4.42 5.74 0.81
C PRO A 507 -5.07 4.39 0.45
N HIS A 508 -4.67 3.81 -0.69
CA HIS A 508 -5.15 2.49 -1.09
C HIS A 508 -4.63 1.40 -0.14
N ILE A 509 -3.31 1.37 0.11
CA ILE A 509 -2.69 0.39 1.00
C ILE A 509 -3.21 0.51 2.45
N GLN A 510 -3.45 1.74 2.92
CA GLN A 510 -3.97 2.03 4.26
C GLN A 510 -5.44 1.65 4.44
N SER A 511 -6.24 1.71 3.37
CA SER A 511 -7.65 1.32 3.39
C SER A 511 -7.90 -0.19 3.22
N LEU A 512 -6.85 -0.98 2.93
CA LEU A 512 -6.97 -2.44 2.86
C LEU A 512 -7.41 -2.98 4.23
N SER A 513 -8.48 -3.77 4.25
CA SER A 513 -9.01 -4.40 5.46
C SER A 513 -8.02 -5.36 6.15
N THR A 514 -7.04 -5.86 5.41
CA THR A 514 -5.95 -6.71 5.89
C THR A 514 -4.76 -5.94 6.48
N ASN A 515 -4.78 -4.60 6.42
CA ASN A 515 -3.70 -3.76 6.96
C ASN A 515 -3.80 -3.67 8.49
N ASN A 516 -3.09 -4.59 9.14
CA ASN A 516 -2.90 -4.66 10.58
C ASN A 516 -2.08 -3.49 11.16
N HIS A 517 -1.23 -2.80 10.38
CA HIS A 517 -0.49 -1.62 10.84
C HIS A 517 -1.42 -0.43 11.09
N THR A 518 -2.35 -0.14 10.16
CA THR A 518 -3.36 0.91 10.34
C THR A 518 -4.19 0.65 11.59
N ILE A 519 -4.61 -0.61 11.81
CA ILE A 519 -5.42 -0.99 12.97
C ILE A 519 -4.63 -0.83 14.26
N ALA A 520 -3.38 -1.31 14.32
CA ALA A 520 -2.53 -1.20 15.51
C ALA A 520 -2.12 0.26 15.82
N LYS A 521 -1.93 1.11 14.80
CA LYS A 521 -1.73 2.56 14.99
C LYS A 521 -2.98 3.24 15.52
N SER A 522 -4.14 2.90 14.95
CA SER A 522 -5.41 3.43 15.43
C SER A 522 -5.69 3.03 16.88
N ALA A 523 -5.17 1.88 17.34
CA ALA A 523 -5.32 1.47 18.74
C ALA A 523 -4.64 2.42 19.74
N HIS A 524 -3.68 3.25 19.34
CA HIS A 524 -3.06 4.27 20.22
C HIS A 524 -3.62 5.69 20.00
N VAL A 525 -4.55 5.84 19.06
CA VAL A 525 -5.27 7.08 18.81
C VAL A 525 -6.65 6.94 19.42
N GLN A 526 -7.07 7.94 20.20
CA GLN A 526 -8.43 7.93 20.72
C GLN A 526 -9.39 8.11 19.54
N ARG A 527 -10.04 7.03 19.12
CA ARG A 527 -11.03 7.08 18.05
C ARG A 527 -12.29 7.81 18.54
N GLY A 528 -12.84 8.72 17.74
CA GLY A 528 -14.00 9.54 18.08
C GLY A 528 -15.25 8.72 18.39
N SER A 529 -16.20 9.32 19.10
CA SER A 529 -17.44 8.64 19.49
C SER A 529 -18.49 8.67 18.38
N ILE A 530 -19.40 7.69 18.36
CA ILE A 530 -20.61 7.70 17.53
C ILE A 530 -21.80 7.92 18.47
N ILE A 531 -22.57 8.98 18.21
CA ILE A 531 -23.58 9.50 19.13
C ILE A 531 -24.90 9.69 18.38
N THR A 532 -26.04 9.37 18.99
CA THR A 532 -27.38 9.68 18.44
C THR A 532 -27.69 11.18 18.51
N SER A 533 -28.70 11.63 17.78
CA SER A 533 -29.14 13.05 17.78
C SER A 533 -29.61 13.52 19.16
N ASP A 534 -30.13 12.61 19.98
CA ASP A 534 -30.54 12.85 21.37
C ASP A 534 -29.43 12.59 22.41
N GLY A 535 -28.17 12.43 21.97
CA GLY A 535 -26.99 12.44 22.85
C GLY A 535 -26.60 11.10 23.46
N VAL A 536 -27.16 9.98 22.98
CA VAL A 536 -26.78 8.64 23.45
C VAL A 536 -25.53 8.17 22.71
N THR A 537 -24.49 7.80 23.46
CA THR A 537 -23.25 7.27 22.88
C THR A 537 -23.42 5.79 22.53
N LEU A 538 -23.30 5.46 21.23
CA LEU A 538 -23.41 4.10 20.70
C LEU A 538 -22.06 3.40 20.61
N ALA A 539 -20.98 4.14 20.34
CA ALA A 539 -19.61 3.63 20.31
C ALA A 539 -18.63 4.68 20.84
N GLU A 540 -17.67 4.25 21.64
CA GLU A 540 -16.62 5.10 22.20
C GLU A 540 -15.31 4.34 22.36
N SER A 541 -14.22 5.06 22.66
CA SER A 541 -12.88 4.48 22.81
C SER A 541 -12.35 4.73 24.21
N VAL A 542 -12.19 3.67 24.99
CA VAL A 542 -11.75 3.74 26.38
C VAL A 542 -10.28 3.40 26.48
N LYS A 543 -9.50 4.31 27.08
CA LYS A 543 -8.06 4.15 27.27
C LYS A 543 -7.75 3.02 28.25
N GLN A 544 -6.79 2.17 27.89
CA GLN A 544 -6.25 1.08 28.71
C GLN A 544 -4.96 1.51 29.43
N ASP A 545 -4.53 0.71 30.41
CA ASP A 545 -3.31 0.96 31.21
C ASP A 545 -2.03 0.96 30.37
N ASP A 546 -1.99 0.19 29.27
CA ASP A 546 -0.87 0.12 28.34
C ASP A 546 -0.78 1.33 27.38
N GLY A 547 -1.77 2.22 27.42
CA GLY A 547 -1.86 3.42 26.58
C GLY A 547 -2.63 3.22 25.27
N THR A 548 -3.11 2.01 24.98
CA THR A 548 -4.04 1.74 23.88
C THR A 548 -5.46 2.18 24.21
N TYR A 549 -6.33 2.19 23.21
CA TYR A 549 -7.76 2.43 23.33
C TYR A 549 -8.51 1.19 22.83
N VAL A 550 -9.46 0.72 23.63
CA VAL A 550 -10.38 -0.36 23.26
C VAL A 550 -11.70 0.27 22.84
N ARG A 551 -12.22 -0.18 21.70
CA ARG A 551 -13.55 0.23 21.23
C ARG A 551 -14.62 -0.45 22.08
N THR A 552 -15.50 0.34 22.68
CA THR A 552 -16.61 -0.13 23.52
C THR A 552 -17.94 0.36 22.96
N TYR A 553 -18.99 -0.42 23.16
CA TYR A 553 -20.35 -0.14 22.69
C TYR A 553 -21.29 -0.06 23.90
N PRO A 554 -21.52 1.14 24.48
CA PRO A 554 -22.30 1.26 25.72
C PRO A 554 -23.75 0.79 25.57
N GLN A 555 -24.33 0.97 24.38
CA GLN A 555 -25.67 0.48 24.01
C GLN A 555 -25.54 -0.67 23.01
N ASP A 556 -24.79 -1.71 23.39
CA ASP A 556 -24.48 -2.86 22.54
C ASP A 556 -25.75 -3.49 21.92
N GLY A 557 -25.72 -3.69 20.60
CA GLY A 557 -26.86 -4.17 19.80
C GLY A 557 -27.81 -3.08 19.27
N MET A 558 -27.85 -1.88 19.87
CA MET A 558 -28.67 -0.77 19.35
C MET A 558 -28.09 -0.24 18.04
N ALA A 559 -28.93 -0.16 17.01
CA ALA A 559 -28.56 0.28 15.66
C ALA A 559 -27.31 -0.43 15.11
N ALA A 560 -27.11 -1.71 15.44
CA ALA A 560 -25.85 -2.43 15.22
C ALA A 560 -25.31 -2.31 13.79
N HIS A 561 -26.14 -2.51 12.76
CA HIS A 561 -25.73 -2.39 11.35
C HIS A 561 -25.39 -0.96 10.93
N THR A 562 -26.05 0.04 11.52
CA THR A 562 -25.79 1.45 11.23
C THR A 562 -24.50 1.91 11.90
N VAL A 563 -24.28 1.56 13.17
CA VAL A 563 -23.01 1.82 13.86
C VAL A 563 -21.88 1.05 13.17
N GLY A 564 -22.11 -0.23 12.91
CA GLY A 564 -21.13 -1.17 12.39
C GLY A 564 -20.17 -1.67 13.45
N TYR A 565 -19.05 -2.23 13.00
CA TYR A 565 -17.99 -2.77 13.84
C TYR A 565 -16.60 -2.51 13.26
N ILE A 566 -15.58 -2.72 14.09
CA ILE A 566 -14.18 -2.81 13.68
C ILE A 566 -13.59 -4.10 14.22
N SER A 567 -13.06 -4.94 13.34
CA SER A 567 -12.40 -6.18 13.71
C SER A 567 -11.11 -6.38 12.91
N THR A 568 -10.03 -6.74 13.61
CA THR A 568 -8.76 -7.16 13.00
C THR A 568 -8.89 -8.40 12.12
N GLN A 569 -9.91 -9.23 12.36
CA GLN A 569 -10.13 -10.48 11.64
C GLN A 569 -11.20 -10.35 10.54
N TYR A 570 -12.18 -9.47 10.74
CA TYR A 570 -13.40 -9.45 9.92
C TYR A 570 -13.68 -8.12 9.20
N GLY A 571 -12.76 -7.15 9.31
CA GLY A 571 -12.87 -5.86 8.64
C GLY A 571 -13.77 -4.87 9.38
N THR A 572 -14.34 -3.92 8.65
CA THR A 572 -15.16 -2.82 9.16
C THR A 572 -16.51 -2.74 8.43
N SER A 573 -17.53 -2.18 9.09
CA SER A 573 -18.87 -1.97 8.52
C SER A 573 -19.53 -0.68 9.04
N GLY A 574 -20.67 -0.29 8.48
CA GLY A 574 -21.48 0.84 8.97
C GLY A 574 -20.74 2.17 9.04
N ILE A 575 -21.07 3.00 10.02
CA ILE A 575 -20.43 4.30 10.26
C ILE A 575 -18.96 4.14 10.68
N GLU A 576 -18.60 3.05 11.36
CA GLU A 576 -17.20 2.74 11.64
C GLU A 576 -16.34 2.63 10.36
N GLN A 577 -16.94 2.18 9.26
CA GLN A 577 -16.29 2.13 7.96
C GLN A 577 -16.36 3.48 7.22
N THR A 578 -17.57 4.04 7.04
CA THR A 578 -17.75 5.22 6.19
C THR A 578 -17.14 6.50 6.78
N MET A 579 -17.07 6.60 8.10
CA MET A 579 -16.49 7.74 8.83
C MET A 579 -15.13 7.41 9.45
N ASN A 580 -14.41 6.40 8.96
CA ASN A 580 -13.15 5.95 9.54
C ASN A 580 -12.10 7.06 9.64
N GLU A 581 -11.93 7.89 8.61
CA GLU A 581 -10.94 8.99 8.61
C GLU A 581 -11.27 10.05 9.68
N THR A 582 -12.54 10.46 9.74
CA THR A 582 -13.08 11.38 10.76
C THR A 582 -12.84 10.83 12.17
N LEU A 583 -13.19 9.56 12.37
CA LEU A 583 -13.10 8.89 13.66
C LEU A 583 -11.66 8.59 14.07
N THR A 584 -10.69 8.48 13.16
CA THR A 584 -9.27 8.22 13.48
C THR A 584 -8.42 9.48 13.60
N GLY A 585 -8.98 10.68 13.37
CA GLY A 585 -8.25 11.93 13.55
C GLY A 585 -7.22 12.21 12.45
N HIS A 586 -7.40 11.63 11.26
CA HIS A 586 -6.67 12.06 10.07
C HIS A 586 -7.16 13.45 9.68
N SER A 587 -6.61 14.49 10.32
CA SER A 587 -6.79 15.86 9.86
C SER A 587 -6.33 15.92 8.41
N SER A 588 -7.19 16.41 7.51
CA SER A 588 -6.76 16.85 6.19
C SER A 588 -5.45 17.62 6.34
N HIS A 589 -4.41 17.20 5.62
CA HIS A 589 -3.04 17.71 5.74
C HIS A 589 -2.89 19.18 5.28
N SER A 590 -3.99 19.92 5.19
CA SER A 590 -4.05 21.35 4.84
C SER A 590 -3.57 22.27 5.97
N ASP A 591 -3.41 21.77 7.19
CA ASP A 591 -2.98 22.57 8.34
C ASP A 591 -1.53 22.29 8.75
N TRP A 592 -0.67 23.31 8.69
CA TRP A 592 0.77 23.22 9.02
C TRP A 592 1.05 22.75 10.46
N LYS A 593 0.09 22.95 11.38
CA LYS A 593 0.15 22.44 12.76
C LYS A 593 0.01 20.92 12.82
N GLY A 594 -0.85 20.34 12.00
CA GLY A 594 -1.01 18.88 11.90
C GLY A 594 0.27 18.22 11.41
N ALA A 595 0.94 18.81 10.42
CA ALA A 595 2.27 18.37 9.96
C ALA A 595 3.36 18.51 11.05
N LEU A 596 3.29 19.54 11.89
CA LEU A 596 4.24 19.72 13.00
C LEU A 596 3.99 18.71 14.13
N TYR A 597 2.72 18.44 14.46
CA TYR A 597 2.33 17.46 15.47
C TYR A 597 2.60 16.02 15.02
N SER A 598 2.40 15.68 13.74
CA SER A 598 2.81 14.38 13.20
C SER A 598 4.33 14.20 13.24
N MET A 599 5.11 15.24 12.90
CA MET A 599 6.58 15.25 13.07
C MET A 599 7.03 15.08 14.53
N ALA A 600 6.27 15.63 15.49
CA ALA A 600 6.50 15.43 16.94
C ALA A 600 5.93 14.08 17.44
N GLY A 601 5.18 13.36 16.60
CA GLY A 601 4.41 12.16 16.92
C GLY A 601 3.36 12.37 18.01
N VAL A 602 2.75 13.56 18.07
CA VAL A 602 1.59 13.84 18.94
C VAL A 602 0.34 13.34 18.21
N THR A 603 -0.35 12.36 18.79
CA THR A 603 -1.58 11.80 18.22
C THR A 603 -2.76 12.74 18.53
N THR A 604 -3.46 13.20 17.49
CA THR A 604 -4.71 13.94 17.64
C THR A 604 -5.86 12.97 17.81
N PRO A 605 -6.71 13.10 18.84
CA PRO A 605 -7.95 12.33 18.95
C PRO A 605 -8.82 12.51 17.70
N GLY A 606 -9.57 11.49 17.35
CA GLY A 606 -10.55 11.55 16.28
C GLY A 606 -11.75 12.40 16.63
N SER A 607 -12.36 12.99 15.61
CA SER A 607 -13.61 13.72 15.73
C SER A 607 -14.77 12.75 15.95
N SER A 608 -15.75 13.16 16.75
CA SER A 608 -16.97 12.38 17.00
C SER A 608 -18.01 12.63 15.91
N VAL A 609 -18.82 11.62 15.63
CA VAL A 609 -19.90 11.66 14.63
C VAL A 609 -21.23 11.64 15.36
N VAL A 610 -22.05 12.67 15.11
CA VAL A 610 -23.43 12.73 15.61
C VAL A 610 -24.37 12.32 14.49
N LEU A 611 -25.20 11.31 14.77
CA LEU A 611 -26.15 10.72 13.84
C LEU A 611 -27.48 11.46 13.86
N THR A 612 -28.26 11.34 12.79
CA THR A 612 -29.67 11.73 12.74
C THR A 612 -30.58 10.75 13.49
N ILE A 613 -30.10 9.53 13.75
CA ILE A 613 -30.80 8.49 14.52
C ILE A 613 -31.20 9.04 15.89
N ASN A 614 -32.46 8.87 16.27
CA ASN A 614 -32.97 9.17 17.60
C ASN A 614 -33.07 7.86 18.41
N SER A 615 -32.42 7.80 19.58
CA SER A 615 -32.30 6.56 20.35
C SER A 615 -33.65 5.97 20.78
N GLN A 616 -34.62 6.83 21.12
CA GLN A 616 -35.96 6.39 21.53
C GLN A 616 -36.76 5.81 20.35
N MET A 617 -36.66 6.44 19.17
CA MET A 617 -37.31 5.91 17.96
C MET A 617 -36.65 4.60 17.53
N GLN A 618 -35.32 4.54 17.55
CA GLN A 618 -34.57 3.33 17.22
C GLN A 618 -34.96 2.15 18.12
N ALA A 619 -34.93 2.35 19.44
CA ALA A 619 -35.29 1.30 20.40
C ALA A 619 -36.73 0.83 20.24
N ALA A 620 -37.68 1.75 19.99
CA ALA A 620 -39.07 1.40 19.74
C ALA A 620 -39.23 0.57 18.46
N VAL A 621 -38.51 0.92 17.40
CA VAL A 621 -38.54 0.20 16.12
C VAL A 621 -37.93 -1.20 16.27
N GLU A 622 -36.77 -1.33 16.94
CA GLU A 622 -36.14 -2.63 17.21
C GLU A 622 -37.04 -3.54 18.04
N GLN A 623 -37.69 -3.00 19.07
CA GLN A 623 -38.64 -3.74 19.88
C GLN A 623 -39.87 -4.22 19.08
N ILE A 624 -40.39 -3.39 18.16
CA ILE A 624 -41.51 -3.79 17.31
C ILE A 624 -41.08 -4.88 16.31
N LEU A 625 -39.84 -4.84 15.85
CA LEU A 625 -39.30 -5.81 14.89
C LEU A 625 -38.87 -7.13 15.54
N GLU A 626 -38.82 -7.18 16.88
CA GLU A 626 -38.47 -8.37 17.64
C GLU A 626 -39.38 -9.55 17.25
N GLY A 627 -38.78 -10.73 17.06
CA GLY A 627 -39.47 -11.94 16.60
C GLY A 627 -39.75 -12.01 15.09
N HIS A 628 -39.49 -10.94 14.33
CA HIS A 628 -39.64 -10.93 12.88
C HIS A 628 -38.28 -10.93 12.17
N THR A 629 -38.21 -11.51 10.98
CA THR A 629 -37.10 -11.27 10.04
C THR A 629 -37.51 -10.15 9.09
N GLY A 630 -36.67 -9.14 8.89
CA GLY A 630 -37.02 -8.00 8.04
C GLY A 630 -36.27 -6.73 8.40
N SER A 631 -36.81 -5.58 8.00
CA SER A 631 -36.24 -4.28 8.34
C SER A 631 -37.26 -3.15 8.32
N VAL A 632 -36.93 -2.07 9.04
CA VAL A 632 -37.72 -0.85 9.14
C VAL A 632 -36.82 0.36 8.98
N VAL A 633 -37.27 1.32 8.17
CA VAL A 633 -36.64 2.65 8.01
C VAL A 633 -37.66 3.73 8.35
N VAL A 634 -37.25 4.68 9.20
CA VAL A 634 -38.01 5.89 9.52
C VAL A 634 -37.22 7.11 9.06
N MET A 635 -37.85 7.99 8.27
CA MET A 635 -37.18 9.09 7.58
C MET A 635 -37.99 10.39 7.70
N VAL A 636 -37.28 11.53 7.74
CA VAL A 636 -37.88 12.87 7.58
C VAL A 636 -38.05 13.18 6.09
N PRO A 637 -39.28 13.41 5.59
CA PRO A 637 -39.53 13.52 4.16
C PRO A 637 -38.86 14.71 3.48
N SER A 638 -38.75 15.83 4.19
CA SER A 638 -38.24 17.10 3.64
C SER A 638 -36.72 17.14 3.50
N THR A 639 -35.98 16.32 4.25
CA THR A 639 -34.51 16.34 4.28
C THR A 639 -33.87 15.03 3.85
N GLY A 640 -34.56 13.90 4.02
CA GLY A 640 -33.96 12.56 3.89
C GLY A 640 -33.21 12.09 5.14
N ALA A 641 -33.29 12.81 6.27
CA ALA A 641 -32.67 12.39 7.51
C ALA A 641 -33.29 11.08 8.03
N ILE A 642 -32.45 10.10 8.40
CA ILE A 642 -32.87 8.81 8.93
C ILE A 642 -32.98 8.87 10.46
N LEU A 643 -34.21 8.76 10.98
CA LEU A 643 -34.46 8.83 12.43
C LEU A 643 -34.39 7.48 13.13
N ALA A 644 -34.69 6.40 12.41
CA ALA A 644 -34.50 5.03 12.87
C ALA A 644 -34.25 4.11 11.66
N LYS A 645 -33.36 3.13 11.83
CA LYS A 645 -32.98 2.15 10.81
C LYS A 645 -32.60 0.86 11.49
N ALA A 646 -33.46 -0.14 11.37
CA ALA A 646 -33.31 -1.44 12.04
C ALA A 646 -33.41 -2.59 11.05
N SER A 647 -32.56 -3.60 11.23
CA SER A 647 -32.56 -4.86 10.50
C SER A 647 -32.64 -6.01 11.51
N SER A 648 -33.43 -7.03 11.20
CA SER A 648 -33.64 -8.21 12.05
C SER A 648 -33.52 -9.50 11.24
N PRO A 649 -32.88 -10.56 11.78
CA PRO A 649 -32.18 -10.59 13.06
C PRO A 649 -30.95 -9.67 13.08
N SER A 650 -30.64 -9.14 14.26
CA SER A 650 -29.49 -8.25 14.50
C SER A 650 -28.39 -8.98 15.29
N TYR A 651 -27.27 -8.32 15.52
CA TYR A 651 -26.15 -8.84 16.31
C TYR A 651 -25.72 -7.83 17.37
N LYS A 652 -24.98 -8.32 18.37
CA LYS A 652 -24.25 -7.49 19.32
C LYS A 652 -22.79 -7.41 18.92
N GLN A 653 -22.18 -6.24 19.06
CA GLN A 653 -20.77 -6.05 18.76
C GLN A 653 -19.87 -6.86 19.69
N SER A 654 -20.29 -7.11 20.94
CA SER A 654 -19.57 -8.00 21.86
C SER A 654 -19.57 -9.48 21.43
N GLU A 655 -20.52 -9.90 20.59
CA GLU A 655 -20.70 -11.28 20.13
C GLU A 655 -20.34 -11.45 18.64
N LEU A 656 -19.61 -10.48 18.07
CA LEU A 656 -19.29 -10.40 16.64
C LEU A 656 -18.63 -11.68 16.08
N ALA A 657 -17.72 -12.30 16.83
CA ALA A 657 -17.05 -13.54 16.41
C ALA A 657 -18.04 -14.71 16.25
N SER A 658 -19.06 -14.77 17.11
CA SER A 658 -20.12 -15.78 17.06
C SER A 658 -21.08 -15.51 15.89
N ALA A 659 -21.48 -14.25 15.69
CA ALA A 659 -22.36 -13.85 14.58
C ALA A 659 -21.73 -14.17 13.21
N ILE A 660 -20.41 -13.95 13.06
CA ILE A 660 -19.68 -14.21 11.81
C ILE A 660 -19.40 -15.70 11.58
N SER A 661 -19.18 -16.48 12.64
CA SER A 661 -18.97 -17.93 12.52
C SER A 661 -20.26 -18.73 12.41
N SER A 662 -21.42 -18.08 12.47
CA SER A 662 -22.72 -18.73 12.27
C SER A 662 -22.86 -19.22 10.82
N ASP A 663 -23.32 -20.46 10.64
CA ASP A 663 -23.48 -21.08 9.31
C ASP A 663 -24.47 -20.34 8.39
N SER A 664 -25.34 -19.47 8.94
CA SER A 664 -26.33 -18.71 8.17
C SER A 664 -25.86 -17.31 7.76
N GLY A 665 -24.94 -16.68 8.49
CA GLY A 665 -24.46 -15.30 8.24
C GLY A 665 -25.55 -14.21 8.23
N SER A 666 -26.78 -14.57 8.56
CA SER A 666 -28.00 -13.78 8.33
C SER A 666 -28.09 -12.52 9.19
N GLU A 667 -27.49 -12.54 10.39
CA GLU A 667 -27.54 -11.47 11.38
C GLU A 667 -26.72 -10.24 10.95
N LEU A 668 -25.67 -10.43 10.15
CA LEU A 668 -24.79 -9.35 9.68
C LEU A 668 -25.38 -8.58 8.50
N VAL A 669 -26.36 -9.17 7.82
CA VAL A 669 -26.99 -8.58 6.64
C VAL A 669 -27.87 -7.41 7.08
N ASP A 670 -27.51 -6.21 6.59
CA ASP A 670 -28.35 -5.03 6.73
C ASP A 670 -29.47 -5.06 5.68
N ARG A 671 -30.60 -5.65 6.04
CA ARG A 671 -31.77 -5.81 5.16
C ARG A 671 -32.36 -4.50 4.69
N SER A 672 -32.06 -3.39 5.37
CA SER A 672 -32.59 -2.08 4.99
C SER A 672 -31.92 -1.52 3.73
N THR A 673 -30.65 -1.85 3.49
CA THR A 673 -29.83 -1.24 2.43
C THR A 673 -29.06 -2.23 1.56
N GLN A 674 -28.83 -3.48 2.01
CA GLN A 674 -27.99 -4.46 1.32
C GLN A 674 -28.78 -5.63 0.72
N SER A 675 -30.08 -5.75 1.03
CA SER A 675 -30.96 -6.79 0.49
C SER A 675 -31.92 -6.24 -0.55
N LEU A 676 -31.98 -6.93 -1.69
CA LEU A 676 -32.95 -6.66 -2.75
C LEU A 676 -34.16 -7.57 -2.61
N TYR A 677 -35.35 -6.97 -2.68
CA TYR A 677 -36.61 -7.67 -2.61
C TYR A 677 -37.51 -7.31 -3.80
N SER A 678 -38.40 -8.22 -4.18
CA SER A 678 -39.55 -7.84 -5.01
C SER A 678 -40.49 -6.96 -4.18
N PRO A 679 -40.73 -5.68 -4.56
CA PRO A 679 -41.54 -4.75 -3.76
C PRO A 679 -43.03 -5.14 -3.70
N GLY A 680 -43.48 -5.98 -4.65
CA GLY A 680 -44.88 -6.25 -4.88
C GLY A 680 -45.69 -4.95 -5.01
N SER A 681 -46.92 -4.98 -4.54
CA SER A 681 -47.86 -3.86 -4.70
C SER A 681 -47.44 -2.52 -4.08
N SER A 682 -46.34 -2.45 -3.30
CA SER A 682 -45.80 -1.15 -2.86
C SER A 682 -45.28 -0.31 -4.05
N PHE A 683 -44.76 -0.96 -5.10
CA PHE A 683 -44.26 -0.32 -6.33
C PHE A 683 -45.37 0.30 -7.19
N LYS A 684 -46.63 -0.11 -7.01
CA LYS A 684 -47.77 0.52 -7.69
C LYS A 684 -47.86 2.02 -7.40
N THR A 685 -47.25 2.48 -6.30
CA THR A 685 -47.09 3.91 -6.00
C THR A 685 -46.34 4.64 -7.11
N ILE A 686 -45.27 4.06 -7.65
CA ILE A 686 -44.51 4.60 -8.79
C ILE A 686 -45.35 4.53 -10.07
N THR A 687 -45.99 3.39 -10.34
CA THR A 687 -46.88 3.21 -11.50
C THR A 687 -47.99 4.26 -11.53
N LEU A 688 -48.67 4.46 -10.41
CA LEU A 688 -49.71 5.48 -10.26
C LEU A 688 -49.14 6.89 -10.42
N SER A 689 -48.00 7.18 -9.78
CA SER A 689 -47.36 8.49 -9.89
C SER A 689 -47.03 8.83 -11.35
N ALA A 690 -46.41 7.90 -12.06
CA ALA A 690 -46.04 8.08 -13.45
C ALA A 690 -47.29 8.29 -14.33
N ALA A 691 -48.32 7.46 -14.18
CA ALA A 691 -49.52 7.51 -14.99
C ALA A 691 -50.35 8.80 -14.78
N LEU A 692 -50.34 9.35 -13.57
CA LEU A 692 -50.97 10.64 -13.27
C LEU A 692 -50.14 11.81 -13.81
N ASP A 693 -48.80 11.77 -13.68
CA ASP A 693 -47.93 12.87 -14.13
C ASP A 693 -47.86 12.98 -15.67
N THR A 694 -47.92 11.85 -16.37
CA THR A 694 -48.02 11.80 -17.84
C THR A 694 -49.43 12.10 -18.35
N ASN A 695 -50.41 12.30 -17.47
CA ASN A 695 -51.84 12.40 -17.80
C ASN A 695 -52.35 11.20 -18.62
N THR A 696 -51.77 10.02 -18.43
CA THR A 696 -52.25 8.76 -19.04
C THR A 696 -53.61 8.37 -18.49
N THR A 697 -53.89 8.70 -17.23
CA THR A 697 -55.14 8.36 -16.55
C THR A 697 -55.44 9.34 -15.41
N THR A 698 -56.60 9.23 -14.78
CA THR A 698 -56.97 9.96 -13.56
C THR A 698 -57.47 9.02 -12.48
N LEU A 699 -57.51 9.48 -11.22
CA LEU A 699 -58.02 8.68 -10.09
C LEU A 699 -59.48 8.20 -10.28
N ASP A 700 -60.28 8.95 -11.04
CA ASP A 700 -61.69 8.65 -11.32
C ASP A 700 -61.90 7.81 -12.58
N THR A 701 -60.84 7.63 -13.38
CA THR A 701 -60.90 6.78 -14.57
C THR A 701 -61.18 5.35 -14.14
N LYS A 702 -62.14 4.71 -14.78
CA LYS A 702 -62.53 3.35 -14.43
C LYS A 702 -61.78 2.32 -15.25
N TYR A 703 -61.41 1.23 -14.59
CA TYR A 703 -60.76 0.07 -15.19
C TYR A 703 -61.56 -1.19 -14.84
N ASP A 704 -61.62 -2.12 -15.78
CA ASP A 704 -62.10 -3.46 -15.49
C ASP A 704 -61.04 -4.17 -14.64
N ALA A 705 -61.43 -4.63 -13.46
CA ALA A 705 -60.56 -5.31 -12.50
C ALA A 705 -61.01 -6.76 -12.27
N PRO A 706 -61.06 -7.60 -13.33
CA PRO A 706 -61.47 -8.99 -13.20
C PRO A 706 -60.46 -9.77 -12.36
N GLY A 707 -60.89 -10.93 -11.85
CA GLY A 707 -60.02 -11.82 -11.08
C GLY A 707 -58.80 -12.30 -11.86
N VAL A 708 -58.95 -12.51 -13.16
CA VAL A 708 -57.91 -12.99 -14.08
C VAL A 708 -58.06 -12.26 -15.42
N MET A 709 -56.94 -11.88 -16.04
CA MET A 709 -56.88 -11.17 -17.31
C MET A 709 -55.69 -11.65 -18.13
N ASP A 710 -55.90 -11.88 -19.43
CA ASP A 710 -54.82 -12.16 -20.38
C ASP A 710 -54.15 -10.84 -20.81
N LEU A 711 -52.83 -10.80 -20.77
CA LEU A 711 -52.03 -9.62 -21.13
C LEU A 711 -50.69 -10.06 -21.72
N GLY A 712 -50.34 -9.56 -22.90
CA GLY A 712 -49.03 -9.83 -23.52
C GLY A 712 -48.71 -11.31 -23.77
N GLY A 713 -49.73 -12.16 -23.94
CA GLY A 713 -49.57 -13.61 -24.13
C GLY A 713 -49.41 -14.44 -22.85
N GLY A 714 -49.46 -13.80 -21.67
CA GLY A 714 -49.52 -14.48 -20.38
C GLY A 714 -50.72 -14.01 -19.54
N THR A 715 -50.78 -14.47 -18.29
CA THR A 715 -51.91 -14.17 -17.38
C THR A 715 -51.49 -13.24 -16.25
N ILE A 716 -52.35 -12.27 -15.94
CA ILE A 716 -52.32 -11.43 -14.73
C ILE A 716 -53.52 -11.80 -13.88
N HIS A 717 -53.36 -11.89 -12.56
CA HIS A 717 -54.44 -12.21 -11.65
C HIS A 717 -54.44 -11.30 -10.42
N ASN A 718 -55.63 -10.96 -9.94
CA ASN A 718 -55.79 -10.35 -8.62
C ASN A 718 -55.51 -11.37 -7.52
N TYR A 719 -55.20 -10.89 -6.33
CA TYR A 719 -55.12 -11.74 -5.16
C TYR A 719 -56.42 -12.55 -4.98
N ALA A 720 -56.28 -13.85 -4.70
CA ALA A 720 -57.38 -14.81 -4.59
C ALA A 720 -58.33 -14.87 -5.82
N ASN A 721 -57.87 -14.41 -6.99
CA ASN A 721 -58.67 -14.26 -8.21
C ASN A 721 -59.96 -13.45 -7.99
N GLU A 722 -59.92 -12.46 -7.10
CA GLU A 722 -61.08 -11.61 -6.80
C GLU A 722 -61.46 -10.75 -8.00
N ASP A 723 -62.70 -10.89 -8.47
CA ASP A 723 -63.31 -10.00 -9.45
C ASP A 723 -63.89 -8.78 -8.74
N MET A 724 -63.30 -7.61 -9.02
CA MET A 724 -63.71 -6.34 -8.43
C MET A 724 -64.64 -5.54 -9.35
N GLY A 725 -64.96 -6.06 -10.55
CA GLY A 725 -65.79 -5.38 -11.54
C GLY A 725 -65.13 -4.13 -12.13
N ASN A 726 -65.95 -3.17 -12.55
CA ASN A 726 -65.50 -1.93 -13.17
C ASN A 726 -65.45 -0.81 -12.13
N ILE A 727 -64.26 -0.53 -11.61
CA ILE A 727 -63.99 0.36 -10.46
C ILE A 727 -63.08 1.52 -10.84
N THR A 728 -63.10 2.60 -10.06
CA THR A 728 -62.19 3.73 -10.28
C THR A 728 -60.75 3.33 -9.99
N LEU A 729 -59.78 4.01 -10.59
CA LEU A 729 -58.36 3.77 -10.32
C LEU A 729 -58.01 4.00 -8.84
N SER A 730 -58.64 4.97 -8.18
CA SER A 730 -58.50 5.18 -6.73
C SER A 730 -58.93 3.95 -5.93
N GLU A 731 -60.08 3.36 -6.25
CA GLU A 731 -60.55 2.13 -5.60
C GLU A 731 -59.66 0.93 -5.94
N ALA A 732 -59.25 0.79 -7.20
CA ALA A 732 -58.33 -0.26 -7.64
C ALA A 732 -56.98 -0.18 -6.92
N PHE A 733 -56.47 1.02 -6.67
CA PHE A 733 -55.25 1.24 -5.91
C PHE A 733 -55.43 0.92 -4.42
N ALA A 734 -56.55 1.35 -3.81
CA ALA A 734 -56.88 1.06 -2.41
C ALA A 734 -57.03 -0.44 -2.14
N ARG A 735 -57.73 -1.16 -3.02
CA ARG A 735 -57.92 -2.62 -2.99
C ARG A 735 -56.74 -3.39 -3.60
N SER A 736 -55.76 -2.67 -4.15
CA SER A 736 -54.52 -3.22 -4.70
C SER A 736 -54.72 -4.22 -5.85
N SER A 737 -55.68 -3.96 -6.75
CA SER A 737 -55.90 -4.78 -7.96
C SER A 737 -54.64 -4.87 -8.81
N ASN A 738 -54.26 -6.08 -9.22
CA ASN A 738 -53.18 -6.30 -10.18
C ASN A 738 -53.68 -6.09 -11.60
N THR A 739 -54.87 -6.60 -11.93
CA THR A 739 -55.41 -6.52 -13.30
C THR A 739 -55.64 -5.09 -13.76
N ALA A 740 -56.15 -4.20 -12.89
CA ALA A 740 -56.29 -2.78 -13.21
C ALA A 740 -54.93 -2.07 -13.34
N LEU A 741 -53.99 -2.27 -12.40
CA LEU A 741 -52.71 -1.57 -12.43
C LEU A 741 -51.76 -2.08 -13.54
N ALA A 742 -51.90 -3.35 -13.94
CA ALA A 742 -51.21 -3.88 -15.10
C ALA A 742 -51.67 -3.20 -16.40
N GLN A 743 -52.98 -2.93 -16.56
CA GLN A 743 -53.49 -2.14 -17.68
C GLN A 743 -52.95 -0.71 -17.67
N VAL A 744 -52.87 -0.07 -16.50
CA VAL A 744 -52.27 1.27 -16.37
C VAL A 744 -50.79 1.23 -16.76
N GLY A 745 -50.05 0.21 -16.31
CA GLY A 745 -48.64 0.03 -16.65
C GLY A 745 -48.38 -0.17 -18.14
N THR A 746 -49.22 -0.96 -18.82
CA THR A 746 -49.09 -1.16 -20.28
C THR A 746 -49.50 0.07 -21.07
N GLN A 747 -50.51 0.82 -20.63
CA GLN A 747 -50.86 2.13 -21.22
C GLN A 747 -49.74 3.16 -21.05
N LEU A 748 -49.03 3.14 -19.93
CA LEU A 748 -47.90 4.02 -19.64
C LEU A 748 -46.67 3.70 -20.51
N GLY A 749 -46.41 2.40 -20.74
CA GLY A 749 -45.27 1.90 -21.51
C GLY A 749 -43.99 1.75 -20.68
N ALA A 750 -43.13 0.81 -21.10
CA ALA A 750 -41.90 0.44 -20.39
C ALA A 750 -40.92 1.61 -20.20
N GLN A 751 -40.75 2.45 -21.23
CA GLN A 751 -39.85 3.60 -21.19
C GLN A 751 -40.21 4.57 -20.07
N ASN A 752 -41.49 4.88 -19.91
CA ASN A 752 -41.95 5.78 -18.87
C ASN A 752 -41.85 5.10 -17.49
N LEU A 753 -42.29 3.86 -17.35
CA LEU A 753 -42.23 3.15 -16.06
C LEU A 753 -40.80 3.12 -15.51
N VAL A 754 -39.82 2.74 -16.34
CA VAL A 754 -38.40 2.72 -15.96
C VAL A 754 -37.87 4.14 -15.70
N SER A 755 -38.22 5.12 -16.53
CA SER A 755 -37.77 6.51 -16.36
C SER A 755 -38.25 7.10 -15.02
N TYR A 756 -39.51 6.91 -14.66
CA TYR A 756 -40.03 7.40 -13.37
C TYR A 756 -39.41 6.64 -12.20
N ALA A 757 -39.25 5.32 -12.30
CA ALA A 757 -38.55 4.53 -11.27
C ALA A 757 -37.12 5.06 -11.03
N ASN A 758 -36.37 5.33 -12.09
CA ASN A 758 -35.02 5.91 -12.01
C ASN A 758 -35.03 7.34 -11.43
N GLY A 759 -36.09 8.11 -11.73
CA GLY A 759 -36.34 9.41 -11.12
C GLY A 759 -36.52 9.33 -9.61
N PHE A 760 -37.22 8.30 -9.11
CA PHE A 760 -37.39 8.02 -7.67
C PHE A 760 -36.13 7.43 -7.00
N GLY A 761 -35.12 7.00 -7.77
CA GLY A 761 -33.83 6.55 -7.23
C GLY A 761 -33.33 5.20 -7.75
N TYR A 762 -34.13 4.45 -8.53
CA TYR A 762 -33.68 3.17 -9.08
C TYR A 762 -32.44 3.35 -9.97
N GLY A 763 -31.51 2.41 -9.89
CA GLY A 763 -30.20 2.45 -10.54
C GLY A 763 -29.18 3.38 -9.86
N LYS A 764 -29.52 4.04 -8.75
CA LYS A 764 -28.60 4.90 -7.99
C LYS A 764 -28.20 4.25 -6.66
N GLU A 765 -26.97 4.49 -6.24
CA GLU A 765 -26.53 4.21 -4.86
C GLU A 765 -27.09 5.32 -3.95
N LEU A 766 -28.07 4.96 -3.11
CA LEU A 766 -28.68 5.89 -2.16
C LEU A 766 -27.83 5.98 -0.88
N GLY A 767 -27.81 7.17 -0.27
CA GLY A 767 -27.04 7.44 0.96
C GLY A 767 -25.90 8.42 0.70
N GLN A 768 -25.85 9.52 1.44
CA GLN A 768 -24.73 10.48 1.37
C GLN A 768 -23.49 9.99 2.14
N ASP A 769 -23.71 9.20 3.18
CA ASP A 769 -22.73 8.82 4.21
C ASP A 769 -22.82 7.34 4.63
N PHE A 770 -23.66 6.55 3.94
CA PHE A 770 -23.78 5.10 4.09
C PHE A 770 -24.02 4.45 2.72
N TYR A 771 -23.74 3.14 2.62
CA TYR A 771 -23.90 2.39 1.39
C TYR A 771 -25.29 1.76 1.27
N THR A 772 -25.89 1.85 0.08
CA THR A 772 -27.11 1.14 -0.31
C THR A 772 -26.92 0.47 -1.66
N THR A 773 -27.24 -0.81 -1.76
CA THR A 773 -27.23 -1.51 -3.06
C THR A 773 -28.30 -0.89 -3.98
N PRO A 774 -27.99 -0.57 -5.25
CA PRO A 774 -28.95 0.03 -6.15
C PRO A 774 -30.19 -0.85 -6.35
N SER A 775 -31.37 -0.24 -6.25
CA SER A 775 -32.62 -0.88 -6.67
C SER A 775 -32.68 -0.99 -8.19
N LEU A 776 -33.21 -2.09 -8.72
CA LEU A 776 -33.02 -2.49 -10.12
C LEU A 776 -34.32 -2.41 -10.92
N MET A 777 -34.19 -1.93 -12.16
CA MET A 777 -35.19 -2.01 -13.23
C MET A 777 -34.55 -2.62 -14.48
N PRO A 778 -35.32 -3.29 -15.35
CA PRO A 778 -34.84 -3.75 -16.63
C PRO A 778 -34.48 -2.61 -17.57
N ASN A 779 -33.74 -2.94 -18.63
CA ASN A 779 -33.67 -2.08 -19.80
C ASN A 779 -35.05 -2.05 -20.50
N PRO A 780 -35.69 -0.87 -20.67
CA PRO A 780 -37.05 -0.80 -21.18
C PRO A 780 -37.22 -1.36 -22.60
N SER A 781 -36.17 -1.43 -23.41
CA SER A 781 -36.24 -2.00 -24.77
C SER A 781 -36.31 -3.54 -24.79
N GLU A 782 -35.97 -4.19 -23.68
CA GLU A 782 -35.97 -5.65 -23.54
C GLU A 782 -37.28 -6.17 -22.93
N MET A 783 -38.09 -5.29 -22.36
CA MET A 783 -39.31 -5.66 -21.63
C MET A 783 -40.42 -6.12 -22.58
N THR A 784 -41.02 -7.27 -22.28
CA THR A 784 -42.25 -7.72 -22.95
C THR A 784 -43.48 -7.04 -22.36
N GLU A 785 -44.62 -7.08 -23.06
CA GLU A 785 -45.87 -6.51 -22.55
C GLU A 785 -46.37 -7.22 -21.28
N TRP A 786 -46.24 -8.56 -21.22
CA TRP A 786 -46.60 -9.33 -20.03
C TRP A 786 -45.69 -9.00 -18.85
N GLU A 787 -44.38 -8.90 -19.08
CA GLU A 787 -43.41 -8.45 -18.08
C GLU A 787 -43.76 -7.05 -17.57
N LEU A 788 -44.04 -6.09 -18.47
CA LEU A 788 -44.42 -4.73 -18.10
C LEU A 788 -45.66 -4.70 -17.19
N GLY A 789 -46.66 -5.53 -17.49
CA GLY A 789 -47.85 -5.69 -16.64
C GLY A 789 -47.48 -6.10 -15.20
N TRP A 790 -46.64 -7.11 -15.05
CA TRP A 790 -46.17 -7.57 -13.73
C TRP A 790 -45.21 -6.58 -13.04
N SER A 791 -44.27 -5.99 -13.78
CA SER A 791 -43.35 -4.98 -13.25
C SER A 791 -44.10 -3.77 -12.71
N SER A 792 -45.16 -3.32 -13.40
CA SER A 792 -46.03 -2.22 -12.92
C SER A 792 -46.80 -2.56 -11.63
N CYS A 793 -46.97 -3.85 -11.34
CA CYS A 793 -47.53 -4.37 -10.10
C CYS A 793 -46.46 -4.71 -9.04
N GLY A 794 -45.18 -4.55 -9.38
CA GLY A 794 -44.03 -4.74 -8.51
C GLY A 794 -43.47 -6.17 -8.46
N LEU A 795 -43.74 -6.99 -9.47
CA LEU A 795 -43.23 -8.36 -9.56
C LEU A 795 -42.24 -8.49 -10.73
N PRO A 796 -40.95 -8.82 -10.49
CA PRO A 796 -39.96 -9.02 -11.54
C PRO A 796 -40.09 -10.40 -12.17
N VAL A 797 -40.50 -10.46 -13.45
CA VAL A 797 -40.66 -11.74 -14.20
C VAL A 797 -39.85 -11.82 -15.50
N GLY A 798 -39.07 -10.77 -15.80
CA GLY A 798 -38.28 -10.66 -17.02
C GLY A 798 -37.18 -11.72 -17.14
N GLN A 799 -36.89 -12.14 -18.37
CA GLN A 799 -35.82 -13.08 -18.71
C GLN A 799 -35.04 -12.54 -19.92
N HIS A 800 -34.09 -11.66 -19.66
CA HIS A 800 -33.25 -11.00 -20.65
C HIS A 800 -31.85 -10.74 -20.05
N GLU A 801 -30.99 -10.01 -20.75
CA GLU A 801 -29.61 -9.75 -20.30
C GLU A 801 -29.57 -8.73 -19.16
N SER A 802 -30.44 -7.72 -19.20
CA SER A 802 -30.60 -6.77 -18.11
C SER A 802 -31.26 -7.44 -16.87
N PRO A 803 -31.11 -6.88 -15.66
CA PRO A 803 -31.76 -7.47 -14.49
C PRO A 803 -33.29 -7.38 -14.60
N ALA A 804 -33.99 -8.43 -14.18
CA ALA A 804 -35.45 -8.35 -13.98
C ALA A 804 -35.78 -7.30 -12.90
N GLY A 805 -36.92 -6.62 -13.02
CA GLY A 805 -37.32 -5.61 -12.04
C GLY A 805 -38.83 -5.36 -11.99
N PRO A 806 -39.30 -4.64 -10.96
CA PRO A 806 -38.49 -3.95 -9.96
C PRO A 806 -37.91 -4.88 -8.89
N GLN A 807 -36.68 -4.62 -8.48
CA GLN A 807 -36.09 -5.11 -7.23
C GLN A 807 -35.73 -3.91 -6.36
N THR A 808 -36.12 -3.90 -5.09
CA THR A 808 -36.02 -2.73 -4.20
C THR A 808 -35.28 -3.05 -2.91
N THR A 809 -34.63 -2.04 -2.34
CA THR A 809 -34.27 -2.04 -0.92
C THR A 809 -35.38 -1.37 -0.10
N VAL A 810 -35.43 -1.64 1.21
CA VAL A 810 -36.39 -0.95 2.10
C VAL A 810 -36.08 0.54 2.17
N MET A 811 -34.80 0.92 2.10
CA MET A 811 -34.37 2.32 1.98
C MET A 811 -34.95 2.99 0.72
N GLN A 812 -34.89 2.35 -0.45
CA GLN A 812 -35.47 2.89 -1.69
C GLN A 812 -36.98 3.09 -1.56
N ASN A 813 -37.68 2.14 -0.94
CA ASN A 813 -39.11 2.24 -0.68
C ASN A 813 -39.45 3.41 0.28
N ALA A 814 -38.61 3.68 1.28
CA ALA A 814 -38.72 4.87 2.12
C ALA A 814 -38.54 6.17 1.30
N VAL A 815 -37.54 6.21 0.40
CA VAL A 815 -37.32 7.35 -0.50
C VAL A 815 -38.52 7.61 -1.43
N VAL A 816 -39.19 6.57 -1.93
CA VAL A 816 -40.41 6.70 -2.74
C VAL A 816 -41.53 7.36 -1.94
N ALA A 817 -41.86 6.85 -0.75
CA ALA A 817 -42.89 7.44 0.09
C ALA A 817 -42.51 8.86 0.54
N SER A 818 -41.23 9.11 0.81
CA SER A 818 -40.68 10.43 1.12
C SER A 818 -40.90 11.42 -0.01
N ALA A 819 -40.63 11.04 -1.25
CA ALA A 819 -40.84 11.91 -2.40
C ALA A 819 -42.32 12.31 -2.55
N ILE A 820 -43.25 11.37 -2.36
CA ILE A 820 -44.69 11.64 -2.42
C ILE A 820 -45.15 12.55 -1.27
N ALA A 821 -44.65 12.30 -0.05
CA ALA A 821 -44.87 13.16 1.11
C ALA A 821 -44.28 14.57 0.92
N ASN A 822 -43.16 14.68 0.20
CA ASN A 822 -42.41 15.91 -0.05
C ASN A 822 -42.73 16.57 -1.41
N GLY A 823 -43.96 16.44 -1.89
CA GLY A 823 -44.43 17.16 -3.09
C GLY A 823 -43.73 16.76 -4.40
N GLY A 824 -43.21 15.53 -4.48
CA GLY A 824 -42.51 14.99 -5.64
C GLY A 824 -41.00 15.22 -5.65
N VAL A 825 -40.44 15.88 -4.64
CA VAL A 825 -38.99 16.12 -4.51
C VAL A 825 -38.33 14.93 -3.83
N VAL A 826 -37.38 14.30 -4.53
CA VAL A 826 -36.60 13.17 -4.03
C VAL A 826 -35.38 13.68 -3.28
N MET A 827 -35.18 13.20 -2.05
CA MET A 827 -34.03 13.55 -1.20
C MET A 827 -33.04 12.37 -1.16
N ASN A 828 -31.74 12.66 -1.19
CA ASN A 828 -30.70 11.65 -0.94
C ASN A 828 -30.58 11.44 0.57
N PRO A 829 -30.90 10.24 1.11
CA PRO A 829 -30.93 10.03 2.53
C PRO A 829 -29.55 10.14 3.18
N TYR A 830 -29.51 10.44 4.47
CA TYR A 830 -28.26 10.57 5.24
C TYR A 830 -28.48 10.22 6.72
N VAL A 831 -27.43 9.70 7.36
CA VAL A 831 -27.46 9.26 8.76
C VAL A 831 -26.54 10.06 9.68
N VAL A 832 -25.61 10.86 9.15
CA VAL A 832 -24.74 11.77 9.92
C VAL A 832 -25.32 13.17 9.89
N ASP A 833 -25.66 13.71 11.06
CA ASP A 833 -26.14 15.08 11.21
C ASP A 833 -24.99 16.09 11.17
N HIS A 834 -23.99 15.89 12.05
CA HIS A 834 -22.82 16.75 12.13
C HIS A 834 -21.60 16.03 12.76
N ILE A 835 -20.42 16.62 12.58
CA ILE A 835 -19.16 16.15 13.13
C ILE A 835 -18.70 17.11 14.23
N LEU A 836 -18.29 16.55 15.37
CA LEU A 836 -17.75 17.29 16.51
C LEU A 836 -16.23 17.07 16.62
N SER A 837 -15.49 18.14 16.85
CA SER A 837 -14.06 18.06 17.18
C SER A 837 -13.86 17.37 18.53
N PRO A 838 -12.63 16.93 18.87
CA PRO A 838 -12.32 16.42 20.21
C PRO A 838 -12.70 17.39 21.35
N GLU A 839 -12.75 18.69 21.08
CA GLU A 839 -13.16 19.75 22.02
C GLU A 839 -14.68 19.97 22.07
N GLY A 840 -15.46 19.23 21.27
CA GLY A 840 -16.91 19.35 21.19
C GLY A 840 -17.42 20.49 20.32
N THR A 841 -16.57 21.05 19.44
CA THR A 841 -17.00 22.11 18.50
C THR A 841 -17.49 21.50 17.19
N VAL A 842 -18.53 22.07 16.57
CA VAL A 842 -19.03 21.58 15.28
C VAL A 842 -18.00 21.87 14.18
N VAL A 843 -17.46 20.82 13.58
CA VAL A 843 -16.50 20.87 12.48
C VAL A 843 -17.22 21.01 11.14
N SER A 844 -18.30 20.24 10.96
CA SER A 844 -19.13 20.26 9.76
C SER A 844 -20.54 19.77 10.06
N THR A 845 -21.50 20.19 9.25
CA THR A 845 -22.91 19.77 9.32
C THR A 845 -23.34 19.31 7.93
N THR A 846 -24.04 18.17 7.87
CA THR A 846 -24.53 17.61 6.63
C THR A 846 -25.63 18.51 6.04
N SER A 847 -25.52 18.82 4.76
CA SER A 847 -26.53 19.60 4.05
C SER A 847 -27.46 18.66 3.26
N PRO A 848 -28.79 18.68 3.47
CA PRO A 848 -29.72 17.87 2.71
C PRO A 848 -29.57 18.08 1.20
N HIS A 849 -29.48 17.01 0.43
CA HIS A 849 -29.26 17.05 -1.01
C HIS A 849 -30.43 16.45 -1.79
N SER A 850 -31.03 17.19 -2.71
CA SER A 850 -32.10 16.69 -3.58
C SER A 850 -31.54 15.94 -4.79
N LEU A 851 -32.17 14.82 -5.16
CA LEU A 851 -31.90 14.08 -6.39
C LEU A 851 -32.75 14.58 -7.58
N GLY A 852 -33.53 15.64 -7.37
CA GLY A 852 -34.44 16.23 -8.35
C GLY A 852 -35.91 16.07 -7.95
N GLN A 853 -36.78 16.67 -8.75
CA GLN A 853 -38.22 16.52 -8.65
C GLN A 853 -38.70 15.52 -9.71
N VAL A 854 -39.27 14.39 -9.28
CA VAL A 854 -39.67 13.29 -10.18
C VAL A 854 -41.10 13.41 -10.68
N VAL A 855 -41.99 13.99 -9.87
CA VAL A 855 -43.39 14.29 -10.25
C VAL A 855 -43.77 15.68 -9.79
N SER A 856 -44.78 16.26 -10.42
CA SER A 856 -45.33 17.54 -9.99
C SER A 856 -45.92 17.48 -8.57
N ALA A 857 -45.97 18.61 -7.88
CA ALA A 857 -46.58 18.70 -6.56
C ALA A 857 -48.08 18.36 -6.57
N GLU A 858 -48.76 18.62 -7.70
CA GLU A 858 -50.16 18.23 -7.92
C GLU A 858 -50.30 16.71 -8.01
N THR A 859 -49.47 16.05 -8.82
CA THR A 859 -49.43 14.59 -8.92
C THR A 859 -49.14 13.97 -7.57
N ALA A 860 -48.11 14.45 -6.85
CA ALA A 860 -47.81 13.97 -5.50
C ALA A 860 -49.03 14.12 -4.57
N GLY A 861 -49.78 15.23 -4.66
CA GLY A 861 -51.03 15.43 -3.93
C GLY A 861 -52.09 14.37 -4.21
N LYS A 862 -52.34 14.06 -5.48
CA LYS A 862 -53.28 13.00 -5.90
C LYS A 862 -52.83 11.61 -5.43
N VAL A 863 -51.52 11.31 -5.51
CA VAL A 863 -50.98 10.04 -5.02
C VAL A 863 -51.11 9.94 -3.49
N ARG A 864 -50.88 11.03 -2.75
CA ARG A 864 -51.13 11.08 -1.29
C ARG A 864 -52.58 10.75 -0.95
N GLU A 865 -53.54 11.31 -1.68
CA GLU A 865 -54.96 11.02 -1.51
C GLU A 865 -55.28 9.54 -1.77
N ALA A 866 -54.75 8.96 -2.85
CA ALA A 866 -54.91 7.53 -3.13
C ALA A 866 -54.29 6.65 -2.02
N MET A 867 -53.12 7.02 -1.50
CA MET A 867 -52.46 6.35 -0.36
C MET A 867 -53.25 6.50 0.95
N LEU A 868 -53.99 7.60 1.14
CA LEU A 868 -54.90 7.74 2.27
C LEU A 868 -56.06 6.73 2.16
N GLY A 869 -56.67 6.60 0.98
CA GLY A 869 -57.74 5.63 0.72
C GLY A 869 -57.34 4.17 0.99
N VAL A 870 -56.08 3.81 0.71
CA VAL A 870 -55.53 2.48 1.06
C VAL A 870 -55.64 2.19 2.56
N VAL A 871 -55.37 3.17 3.42
CA VAL A 871 -55.40 3.02 4.88
C VAL A 871 -56.81 3.23 5.44
N GLU A 872 -57.59 4.13 4.84
CA GLU A 872 -58.95 4.46 5.30
C GLU A 872 -60.01 3.44 4.88
N HIS A 873 -59.85 2.69 3.80
CA HIS A 873 -60.86 1.69 3.38
C HIS A 873 -60.31 0.58 2.48
N GLY A 874 -58.98 0.43 2.39
CA GLY A 874 -58.32 -0.54 1.52
C GLY A 874 -57.48 -1.57 2.28
N THR A 875 -56.44 -2.05 1.61
CA THR A 875 -55.54 -3.10 2.12
C THR A 875 -54.66 -2.65 3.30
N GLY A 876 -54.50 -1.34 3.51
CA GLY A 876 -53.64 -0.76 4.56
C GLY A 876 -54.36 -0.46 5.88
N MET A 877 -55.60 -0.91 6.07
CA MET A 877 -56.39 -0.60 7.28
C MET A 877 -55.70 -0.96 8.60
N GLY A 878 -54.80 -1.96 8.60
CA GLY A 878 -53.99 -2.30 9.76
C GLY A 878 -52.99 -1.21 10.19
N ALA A 879 -52.67 -0.25 9.31
CA ALA A 879 -51.76 0.85 9.59
C ALA A 879 -52.44 2.09 10.21
N ARG A 880 -53.76 2.03 10.47
CA ARG A 880 -54.50 3.15 11.08
C ARG A 880 -53.99 3.42 12.49
N VAL A 881 -53.81 4.69 12.81
CA VAL A 881 -53.38 5.14 14.14
C VAL A 881 -54.47 6.04 14.72
N GLN A 882 -54.83 5.82 15.98
CA GLN A 882 -55.84 6.64 16.64
C GLN A 882 -55.32 8.07 16.83
N GLY A 883 -56.10 9.06 16.38
CA GLY A 883 -55.78 10.48 16.57
C GLY A 883 -54.89 11.12 15.50
N THR A 884 -54.43 10.37 14.49
CA THR A 884 -53.72 10.94 13.32
C THR A 884 -54.12 10.22 12.04
N ARG A 885 -54.13 10.93 10.92
CA ARG A 885 -54.38 10.31 9.61
C ARG A 885 -53.08 9.81 9.01
N VAL A 886 -53.09 8.53 8.63
CA VAL A 886 -51.94 7.84 8.01
C VAL A 886 -52.29 7.53 6.57
N ALA A 887 -51.37 7.79 5.66
CA ALA A 887 -51.46 7.39 4.27
C ALA A 887 -50.33 6.42 3.94
N GLY A 888 -50.60 5.42 3.11
CA GLY A 888 -49.60 4.40 2.79
C GLY A 888 -49.99 3.49 1.63
N LYS A 889 -49.10 2.57 1.28
CA LYS A 889 -49.34 1.49 0.35
C LYS A 889 -48.71 0.19 0.85
N THR A 890 -49.52 -0.88 0.81
CA THR A 890 -49.11 -2.25 1.12
C THR A 890 -48.47 -2.94 -0.08
N GLY A 891 -47.61 -3.92 0.20
CA GLY A 891 -47.08 -4.86 -0.78
C GLY A 891 -47.08 -6.29 -0.25
N THR A 892 -47.25 -7.24 -1.15
CA THR A 892 -47.04 -8.66 -0.90
C THR A 892 -46.33 -9.22 -2.12
N ALA A 893 -45.24 -9.95 -1.91
CA ALA A 893 -44.47 -10.56 -2.97
C ALA A 893 -44.10 -11.98 -2.58
N ASP A 894 -44.42 -12.94 -3.45
CA ASP A 894 -44.06 -14.33 -3.26
C ASP A 894 -42.53 -14.51 -3.37
N VAL A 895 -42.01 -15.41 -2.56
CA VAL A 895 -40.63 -15.88 -2.61
C VAL A 895 -40.62 -17.42 -2.71
N GLU A 896 -39.44 -18.02 -2.74
CA GLU A 896 -39.33 -19.48 -2.86
C GLU A 896 -40.05 -20.24 -1.73
N ASN A 897 -40.41 -21.49 -2.00
CA ASN A 897 -41.04 -22.42 -1.06
C ASN A 897 -42.44 -21.99 -0.56
N GLY A 898 -43.15 -21.15 -1.30
CA GLY A 898 -44.52 -20.72 -0.97
C GLY A 898 -44.60 -19.68 0.15
N ASN A 899 -43.47 -19.10 0.52
CA ASN A 899 -43.40 -17.96 1.44
C ASN A 899 -43.69 -16.66 0.69
N PHE A 900 -44.02 -15.60 1.42
CA PHE A 900 -44.14 -14.26 0.86
C PHE A 900 -43.68 -13.21 1.86
N ASN A 901 -43.25 -12.08 1.34
CA ASN A 901 -42.82 -10.93 2.14
C ASN A 901 -43.93 -9.89 2.18
N SER A 902 -44.15 -9.28 3.35
CA SER A 902 -45.12 -8.21 3.55
C SER A 902 -44.43 -6.85 3.63
N PHE A 903 -44.87 -5.92 2.79
CA PHE A 903 -44.34 -4.56 2.73
C PHE A 903 -45.38 -3.53 3.14
N PHE A 904 -44.89 -2.42 3.68
CA PHE A 904 -45.65 -1.19 3.81
C PHE A 904 -44.73 0.01 3.63
N ILE A 905 -45.19 0.98 2.85
CA ILE A 905 -44.60 2.32 2.80
C ILE A 905 -45.68 3.33 3.18
N GLY A 906 -45.37 4.31 4.00
CA GLY A 906 -46.38 5.27 4.42
C GLY A 906 -45.79 6.49 5.11
N PHE A 907 -46.64 7.47 5.37
CA PHE A 907 -46.26 8.70 6.03
C PHE A 907 -47.39 9.24 6.89
N ALA A 908 -47.02 10.04 7.89
CA ALA A 908 -47.96 10.69 8.78
C ALA A 908 -47.34 11.96 9.40
N PRO A 909 -48.18 12.90 9.88
CA PRO A 909 -49.61 13.03 9.60
C PRO A 909 -49.89 13.31 8.12
N TYR A 910 -51.06 12.91 7.61
CA TYR A 910 -51.43 13.10 6.20
C TYR A 910 -51.37 14.58 5.75
N GLU A 911 -51.85 15.51 6.58
CA GLU A 911 -51.97 16.93 6.24
C GLU A 911 -50.62 17.64 6.14
N LYS A 912 -49.69 17.27 7.03
CA LYS A 912 -48.34 17.82 7.07
C LYS A 912 -47.37 16.69 7.46
N PRO A 913 -46.92 15.89 6.49
CA PRO A 913 -46.07 14.74 6.76
C PRO A 913 -44.76 15.17 7.44
N SER A 914 -44.49 14.60 8.62
CA SER A 914 -43.24 14.80 9.36
C SER A 914 -42.41 13.51 9.43
N LEU A 915 -43.04 12.36 9.20
CA LEU A 915 -42.42 11.04 9.25
C LEU A 915 -42.86 10.19 8.07
N VAL A 916 -41.90 9.46 7.52
CA VAL A 916 -42.08 8.38 6.54
C VAL A 916 -41.62 7.08 7.19
N VAL A 917 -42.32 5.98 6.92
CA VAL A 917 -41.91 4.63 7.30
C VAL A 917 -41.86 3.74 6.07
N SER A 918 -40.86 2.86 6.02
CA SER A 918 -40.85 1.70 5.14
C SER A 918 -40.56 0.44 5.96
N VAL A 919 -41.31 -0.62 5.68
CA VAL A 919 -41.27 -1.89 6.40
C VAL A 919 -41.20 -3.04 5.41
N VAL A 920 -40.38 -4.05 5.71
CA VAL A 920 -40.52 -5.41 5.19
C VAL A 920 -40.54 -6.40 6.35
N ILE A 921 -41.45 -7.38 6.28
CA ILE A 921 -41.49 -8.56 7.14
C ILE A 921 -41.41 -9.80 6.23
N GLU A 922 -40.40 -10.63 6.43
CA GLU A 922 -40.15 -11.85 5.68
C GLU A 922 -40.95 -13.02 6.27
N GLY A 923 -41.63 -13.79 5.42
CA GLY A 923 -42.54 -14.85 5.85
C GLY A 923 -41.84 -16.07 6.48
N ASN A 924 -40.71 -16.53 5.92
CA ASN A 924 -39.89 -17.63 6.44
C ASN A 924 -40.66 -18.85 7.02
N GLY A 925 -41.75 -19.28 6.36
CA GLY A 925 -42.62 -20.39 6.78
C GLY A 925 -43.89 -19.98 7.53
N GLU A 926 -44.02 -18.70 7.89
CA GLU A 926 -45.17 -18.10 8.55
C GLU A 926 -46.00 -17.24 7.58
N ASN A 927 -47.30 -17.12 7.88
CA ASN A 927 -48.22 -16.27 7.14
C ASN A 927 -48.13 -14.82 7.69
N VAL A 928 -47.38 -13.98 7.00
CA VAL A 928 -47.16 -12.56 7.37
C VAL A 928 -48.08 -11.59 6.63
N LEU A 929 -49.24 -12.04 6.13
CA LEU A 929 -50.08 -11.24 5.24
C LEU A 929 -50.61 -10.00 5.97
N GLY A 930 -50.25 -8.82 5.48
CA GLY A 930 -50.65 -7.54 6.07
C GLY A 930 -49.87 -7.13 7.32
N GLU A 931 -48.90 -7.93 7.78
CA GLU A 931 -48.07 -7.61 8.94
C GLU A 931 -47.24 -6.35 8.72
N GLY A 932 -46.74 -6.11 7.50
CA GLY A 932 -46.03 -4.88 7.18
C GLY A 932 -46.84 -3.62 7.48
N ALA A 933 -48.16 -3.64 7.22
CA ALA A 933 -49.04 -2.51 7.51
C ALA A 933 -49.27 -2.32 9.02
N LYS A 934 -49.46 -3.43 9.76
CA LYS A 934 -49.63 -3.38 11.22
C LYS A 934 -48.37 -2.82 11.90
N VAL A 935 -47.20 -3.36 11.53
CA VAL A 935 -45.89 -2.89 12.01
C VAL A 935 -45.68 -1.42 11.63
N GLY A 936 -45.97 -1.05 10.39
CA GLY A 936 -45.87 0.35 9.93
C GLY A 936 -46.74 1.32 10.74
N GLY A 937 -47.98 0.94 11.03
CA GLY A 937 -48.87 1.73 11.90
C GLY A 937 -48.35 1.87 13.34
N GLN A 938 -47.84 0.78 13.93
CA GLN A 938 -47.25 0.79 15.27
C GLN A 938 -46.02 1.70 15.35
N VAL A 939 -45.13 1.60 14.36
CA VAL A 939 -43.93 2.44 14.25
C VAL A 939 -44.31 3.91 14.10
N ILE A 940 -45.24 4.25 13.20
CA ILE A 940 -45.74 5.62 13.04
C ILE A 940 -46.31 6.15 14.36
N ALA A 941 -47.16 5.38 15.04
CA ALA A 941 -47.77 5.79 16.31
C ALA A 941 -46.71 6.10 17.37
N LYS A 942 -45.70 5.23 17.52
CA LYS A 942 -44.63 5.40 18.49
C LYS A 942 -43.70 6.55 18.16
N CYS A 943 -43.25 6.67 16.91
CA CYS A 943 -42.36 7.75 16.50
C CYS A 943 -43.04 9.12 16.57
N LEU A 944 -44.34 9.24 16.23
CA LEU A 944 -45.10 10.48 16.43
C LEU A 944 -45.25 10.84 17.90
N GLN A 945 -45.49 9.85 18.77
CA GLN A 945 -45.53 10.07 20.21
C GLN A 945 -44.18 10.62 20.71
N ILE A 946 -43.07 10.05 20.28
CA ILE A 946 -41.71 10.51 20.63
C ILE A 946 -41.44 11.92 20.08
N GLN A 947 -41.81 12.20 18.83
CA GLN A 947 -41.69 13.53 18.23
C GLN A 947 -42.49 14.58 19.00
N SER A 948 -43.68 14.23 19.51
CA SER A 948 -44.50 15.15 20.32
C SER A 948 -43.89 15.54 21.67
N LEU A 949 -42.94 14.73 22.19
CA LEU A 949 -42.23 14.99 23.45
C LEU A 949 -41.00 15.91 23.27
N GLY A 950 -40.78 16.46 22.06
CA GLY A 950 -39.68 17.38 21.76
C GLY A 950 -38.39 16.69 21.29
N ALA A 951 -38.43 15.40 20.97
CA ALA A 951 -37.26 14.62 20.56
C ALA A 951 -36.90 14.76 19.06
N ALA A 952 -37.56 15.64 18.31
CA ALA A 952 -37.34 15.82 16.86
C ALA A 952 -37.44 17.29 16.41
N SER A 953 -36.86 18.21 17.19
CA SER A 953 -36.66 19.62 16.80
C SER A 953 -35.27 19.83 16.22
#